data_AF-A0A847SDU3-F1
#
_entry.id   AF-A0A847SDU3-F1
#
_cell.length_a   1.000
_cell.length_b   1.000
_cell.length_c   1.000
_cell.angle_alpha   90.00
_cell.angle_beta   90.00
_cell.angle_gamma   90.00
#
_symmetry.space_group_name_H-M   'P 1'
#
loop_
_entity.id
_entity.type
_entity.pdbx_description
1 polymer ?
#
loop_
_entity_poly.entity_id
_entity_poly.type
_entity_poly.pdbx_seq_one_letter_code
_entity_poly.pdbx_strand_id
1 'polypeptide(L)'
;MSEMISGVPSEYEVWSVAEALQRFPQFEFDTDDWDAEDLESVEVIYLKGNHCLDERWDRALDHAYWGRRYLLVDGDLHLEDDTHFHYWVTGDVHGDVLHLYDGIQCLGTMHARQFAYLYAEDDTRMCNEPVVRLATPYLFSWFYGVDELTLTEDTLVFLLADWDYSHSSDLPGTVIPWHEACFVLRDELQSQVAKDWDDRALWDLDRIGAALARGESILRDGVTLASLRPDEQAGQAVQMQDWRLAWCYYRATSQAAPGSFPALYHMGNCYANAGAYAQGLSCMERAAALYPKAQPNLLNEAAFSAAVWACWLDQPEHALEILAQHMPHNRHYKLLRARAEALLMVGRLDEALQDLDGVLQQDKHYGPALWLRGKVAWLQGLQDEATLWQDQAAARDTRLKADFATHGNTAFWGLPPVRVDWDDLDLDSLKPRQDQAWWLDLLKTVPSEMSNVPAELRTQSLLQALLQQQPEQIAGLLSAFPADAFTPELALALVRVDAQCLQGIPPALHGLDLYRQAHILPQSRFPLSSVPEALLDAEVCQLAIDKGARLDQVPLAWRSAALCQYAVERGGSLEAVPEVLRSQALCELAVRRSGGQIQFVPPALQTEAMWILALAHSTCWQIRNTIPASCLTLVHRQQALRLNKGLLQQLPGYLVDAETYAYAVSLYGQDEDWDALVAPHRLEACQADQCHFVEQCWLVFWDEATVLRHIRLDGHAAKQLHPYDIPASHFTPAIAEACFASEPVHLKAIPTALITLAMCESFIQRYPRLLQDVPFAHRTVGVCLLALQRDLTQQHLVPAPVLAEVAAQLLAHLPTTAEEDALLLLQGQGLLMQQPPQAAAAILSLARLCPDAWLAQGAVLTADDTESAPLTAEEAQRRHACYLLGYAWHQQGDPVRAEGLRARSGMVVEYGSFNPAQGQAQGDFDQAAFDQYMHQFDQCIQDASRLPHAWQLLQQARALLEESANVNPVLWAHLLDRQRWVTHEQKDWARNTAVCEETVQRLQSCSLWAYHPQHDVIRAALREALHRLGCIPLDDLEAPTVAEVRVAVEQVWCALRLLGPAEAPHAVWHFYDIQLCNLAWLSAQDGQWGRPLQRLRQRVAALNWRSFLYSQDAVNIMQSATAD
;
A
#
# COMPACT_ATOMS: atom_id res chain seq x y z
N MET A 1 -6.07 36.84 15.85
CA MET A 1 -6.56 37.47 17.10
C MET A 1 -7.62 36.55 17.67
N SER A 2 -7.40 36.03 18.87
CA SER A 2 -8.19 34.98 19.51
C SER A 2 -9.70 35.28 19.45
N GLU A 3 -10.46 34.49 18.70
CA GLU A 3 -11.87 34.33 19.04
C GLU A 3 -11.89 33.66 20.41
N MET A 4 -12.46 34.33 21.41
CA MET A 4 -12.73 33.70 22.70
C MET A 4 -13.49 32.42 22.43
N ILE A 5 -12.98 31.29 22.92
CA ILE A 5 -13.68 30.02 22.84
C ILE A 5 -14.97 30.17 23.65
N SER A 6 -16.07 30.36 22.95
CA SER A 6 -17.38 30.64 23.52
C SER A 6 -17.85 29.43 24.35
N GLY A 7 -17.74 29.51 25.67
CA GLY A 7 -18.27 28.49 26.59
C GLY A 7 -17.25 27.86 27.54
N VAL A 8 -15.97 28.24 27.43
CA VAL A 8 -14.84 27.72 28.19
C VAL A 8 -14.38 28.72 29.29
N PRO A 9 -13.79 28.30 30.43
CA PRO A 9 -13.41 29.20 31.53
C PRO A 9 -12.52 30.37 31.07
N SER A 10 -12.64 31.53 31.72
CA SER A 10 -11.96 32.78 31.32
C SER A 10 -10.45 32.85 31.59
N GLU A 11 -9.85 31.78 32.11
CA GLU A 11 -8.44 31.72 32.54
C GLU A 11 -7.71 30.59 31.79
N TYR A 12 -7.35 30.84 30.54
CA TYR A 12 -6.44 30.00 29.76
C TYR A 12 -5.44 30.89 29.00
N GLU A 13 -4.25 30.36 28.73
CA GLU A 13 -3.28 30.98 27.83
C GLU A 13 -3.26 30.22 26.50
N VAL A 14 -2.90 30.89 25.41
CA VAL A 14 -2.67 30.24 24.11
C VAL A 14 -1.21 30.46 23.76
N TRP A 15 -0.49 29.37 23.55
CA TRP A 15 0.93 29.35 23.21
C TRP A 15 1.13 28.71 21.83
N SER A 16 2.25 29.04 21.19
CA SER A 16 2.75 28.24 20.07
C SER A 16 3.32 26.91 20.58
N VAL A 17 3.42 25.90 19.70
CA VAL A 17 4.06 24.60 20.02
C VAL A 17 5.48 24.82 20.55
N ALA A 18 6.28 25.68 19.90
CA ALA A 18 7.64 25.98 20.33
C ALA A 18 7.72 26.59 21.74
N GLU A 19 6.79 27.49 22.10
CA GLU A 19 6.72 28.07 23.46
C GLU A 19 6.31 27.03 24.50
N ALA A 20 5.37 26.14 24.17
CA ALA A 20 4.94 25.06 25.05
C ALA A 20 6.08 24.08 25.33
N LEU A 21 6.79 23.61 24.29
CA LEU A 21 7.93 22.69 24.42
C LEU A 21 9.13 23.35 25.12
N GLN A 22 9.35 24.65 24.95
CA GLN A 22 10.39 25.36 25.70
C GLN A 22 10.12 25.34 27.22
N ARG A 23 8.85 25.42 27.62
CA ARG A 23 8.44 25.46 29.04
C ARG A 23 8.24 24.07 29.64
N PHE A 24 7.80 23.12 28.82
CA PHE A 24 7.54 21.73 29.19
C PHE A 24 8.32 20.79 28.25
N PRO A 25 9.66 20.74 28.36
CA PRO A 25 10.53 19.98 27.45
C PRO A 25 10.39 18.46 27.56
N GLN A 26 9.59 17.99 28.51
CA GLN A 26 9.26 16.58 28.68
C GLN A 26 8.14 16.08 27.75
N PHE A 27 7.43 16.98 27.08
CA PHE A 27 6.50 16.61 26.02
C PHE A 27 7.24 16.65 24.67
N GLU A 28 6.80 15.81 23.75
CA GLU A 28 7.36 15.70 22.41
C GLU A 28 6.32 16.13 21.36
N PHE A 29 6.76 16.63 20.21
CA PHE A 29 5.88 16.96 19.09
C PHE A 29 6.61 16.64 17.81
N ASP A 30 6.04 15.77 16.99
CA ASP A 30 6.60 15.46 15.69
C ASP A 30 6.31 16.61 14.72
N THR A 31 7.38 17.23 14.23
CA THR A 31 7.30 18.32 13.26
C THR A 31 7.50 17.84 11.82
N ASP A 32 7.89 16.58 11.60
CA ASP A 32 8.29 16.07 10.28
C ASP A 32 7.08 15.89 9.34
N ASP A 33 5.89 15.67 9.91
CA ASP A 33 4.62 15.57 9.18
C ASP A 33 3.93 16.94 8.93
N TRP A 34 4.53 18.04 9.39
CA TRP A 34 3.93 19.38 9.33
C TRP A 34 4.73 20.32 8.43
N ASP A 35 4.09 20.85 7.39
CA ASP A 35 4.64 21.99 6.65
C ASP A 35 4.86 23.18 7.59
N ALA A 36 5.93 23.94 7.39
CA ALA A 36 6.30 25.04 8.28
C ALA A 36 5.18 26.09 8.46
N GLU A 37 4.37 26.33 7.43
CA GLU A 37 3.22 27.24 7.49
C GLU A 37 2.04 26.64 8.30
N ASP A 38 1.86 25.32 8.26
CA ASP A 38 0.81 24.65 9.03
C ASP A 38 1.20 24.47 10.50
N LEU A 39 2.49 24.26 10.81
CA LEU A 39 3.00 24.21 12.18
C LEU A 39 2.79 25.54 12.93
N GLU A 40 2.97 26.68 12.25
CA GLU A 40 2.71 28.01 12.83
C GLU A 40 1.22 28.24 13.15
N SER A 41 0.32 27.44 12.58
CA SER A 41 -1.12 27.50 12.82
C SER A 41 -1.60 26.61 13.98
N VAL A 42 -0.72 25.78 14.55
CA VAL A 42 -1.06 24.91 15.68
C VAL A 42 -1.05 25.70 17.00
N GLU A 43 -2.19 25.74 17.68
CA GLU A 43 -2.36 26.45 18.95
C GLU A 43 -2.34 25.48 20.14
N VAL A 44 -1.52 25.76 21.15
CA VAL A 44 -1.52 25.02 22.44
C VAL A 44 -2.26 25.83 23.49
N ILE A 45 -3.42 25.35 23.94
CA ILE A 45 -4.22 25.95 25.00
C ILE A 45 -3.68 25.48 26.35
N TYR A 46 -3.14 26.40 27.13
CA TYR A 46 -2.54 26.12 28.43
C TYR A 46 -3.50 26.40 29.58
N LEU A 47 -3.63 25.42 30.48
CA LEU A 47 -4.37 25.49 31.73
C LEU A 47 -3.47 25.14 32.91
N LYS A 48 -3.52 25.96 33.96
CA LYS A 48 -2.77 25.72 35.21
C LYS A 48 -3.66 25.15 36.30
N GLY A 49 -3.17 24.13 37.02
CA GLY A 49 -3.88 23.46 38.11
C GLY A 49 -4.76 22.32 37.62
N ASN A 50 -5.57 21.76 38.52
CA ASN A 50 -6.42 20.62 38.20
C ASN A 50 -7.71 21.07 37.51
N HIS A 51 -8.08 20.41 36.42
CA HIS A 51 -9.25 20.77 35.61
C HIS A 51 -10.16 19.58 35.35
N CYS A 52 -11.44 19.87 35.18
CA CYS A 52 -12.45 18.90 34.76
C CYS A 52 -13.12 19.44 33.50
N LEU A 53 -13.13 18.63 32.44
CA LEU A 53 -13.68 18.99 31.13
C LEU A 53 -15.00 18.26 30.90
N ASP A 54 -15.98 19.01 30.41
CA ASP A 54 -17.29 18.53 29.95
C ASP A 54 -17.39 18.62 28.41
N GLU A 55 -18.48 18.08 27.82
CA GLU A 55 -18.77 18.10 26.36
C GLU A 55 -18.65 19.49 25.67
N ARG A 56 -18.55 20.59 26.43
CA ARG A 56 -18.37 21.93 25.86
C ARG A 56 -16.97 22.11 25.30
N TRP A 57 -15.98 21.40 25.88
CA TRP A 57 -14.60 21.41 25.43
C TRP A 57 -14.43 20.67 24.11
N ASP A 58 -15.17 19.56 23.91
CA ASP A 58 -15.19 18.87 22.63
C ASP A 58 -15.61 19.83 21.52
N ARG A 59 -16.75 20.51 21.62
CA ARG A 59 -17.19 21.49 20.58
C ARG A 59 -16.27 22.70 20.40
N ALA A 60 -15.48 23.03 21.42
CA ALA A 60 -14.56 24.16 21.41
C ALA A 60 -13.24 23.84 20.71
N LEU A 61 -12.80 22.58 20.81
CA LEU A 61 -11.55 22.05 20.26
C LEU A 61 -11.80 21.33 18.92
N ASP A 62 -13.02 20.82 18.72
CA ASP A 62 -13.51 20.15 17.51
C ASP A 62 -14.07 21.17 16.51
N HIS A 63 -13.16 21.82 15.79
CA HIS A 63 -13.49 22.49 14.54
C HIS A 63 -12.76 21.80 13.39
N ALA A 64 -13.56 21.15 12.54
CA ALA A 64 -13.26 20.63 11.21
C ALA A 64 -11.94 21.15 10.60
N TYR A 65 -11.09 20.19 10.21
CA TYR A 65 -9.78 20.28 9.53
C TYR A 65 -8.53 20.27 10.44
N TRP A 66 -8.01 19.05 10.66
CA TRP A 66 -6.58 18.70 10.89
C TRP A 66 -5.94 18.96 12.27
N GLY A 67 -6.60 18.69 13.40
CA GLY A 67 -5.87 18.52 14.69
C GLY A 67 -5.01 19.72 15.14
N ARG A 68 -5.33 20.95 14.70
CA ARG A 68 -4.48 22.15 14.88
C ARG A 68 -4.55 22.76 16.29
N ARG A 69 -5.16 22.08 17.27
CA ARG A 69 -5.28 22.56 18.66
C ARG A 69 -4.95 21.47 19.67
N TYR A 70 -4.03 21.77 20.58
CA TYR A 70 -3.60 20.89 21.67
C TYR A 70 -3.96 21.51 23.01
N LEU A 71 -4.36 20.70 23.97
CA LEU A 71 -4.62 21.15 25.34
C LEU A 71 -3.48 20.75 26.28
N LEU A 72 -2.78 21.70 26.89
CA LEU A 72 -1.75 21.44 27.90
C LEU A 72 -2.29 21.77 29.29
N VAL A 73 -2.37 20.76 30.16
CA VAL A 73 -2.79 20.90 31.57
C VAL A 73 -1.60 20.69 32.50
N ASP A 74 -1.19 21.75 33.20
CA ASP A 74 -0.20 21.68 34.28
C ASP A 74 -0.89 21.34 35.62
N GLY A 75 -1.27 20.08 35.77
CA GLY A 75 -2.04 19.52 36.89
C GLY A 75 -2.76 18.23 36.51
N ASP A 76 -3.74 17.82 37.32
CA ASP A 76 -4.57 16.64 37.04
C ASP A 76 -5.75 16.98 36.11
N LEU A 77 -6.13 16.06 35.24
CA LEU A 77 -7.22 16.23 34.27
C LEU A 77 -8.34 15.20 34.49
N HIS A 78 -9.57 15.68 34.65
CA HIS A 78 -10.77 14.84 34.71
C HIS A 78 -11.61 15.02 33.44
N LEU A 79 -11.86 13.93 32.72
CA LEU A 79 -12.70 13.89 31.51
C LEU A 79 -14.05 13.29 31.88
N GLU A 80 -15.15 14.04 31.66
CA GLU A 80 -16.51 13.55 31.94
C GLU A 80 -17.05 12.64 30.82
N ASP A 81 -16.56 12.82 29.59
CA ASP A 81 -17.02 12.14 28.38
C ASP A 81 -15.85 11.58 27.54
N ASP A 82 -16.19 10.83 26.49
CA ASP A 82 -15.23 10.24 25.55
C ASP A 82 -14.71 11.30 24.56
N THR A 83 -13.62 11.97 24.95
CA THR A 83 -13.07 13.13 24.22
C THR A 83 -12.13 12.72 23.09
N HIS A 84 -12.18 13.43 21.96
CA HIS A 84 -11.46 13.10 20.72
C HIS A 84 -10.41 14.15 20.28
N PHE A 85 -9.86 14.95 21.20
CA PHE A 85 -8.89 16.02 20.91
C PHE A 85 -7.53 15.79 21.59
N HIS A 86 -6.46 16.37 21.03
CA HIS A 86 -5.09 16.17 21.52
C HIS A 86 -4.83 16.88 22.85
N TYR A 87 -4.19 16.20 23.81
CA TYR A 87 -3.86 16.80 25.10
C TYR A 87 -2.55 16.29 25.72
N TRP A 88 -1.91 17.18 26.48
CA TRP A 88 -0.68 16.95 27.25
C TRP A 88 -0.94 17.27 28.72
N VAL A 89 -0.64 16.33 29.62
CA VAL A 89 -0.97 16.47 31.04
C VAL A 89 0.24 16.17 31.91
N THR A 90 0.57 17.08 32.84
CA THR A 90 1.71 16.90 33.75
C THR A 90 1.38 16.03 34.98
N GLY A 91 0.11 15.97 35.38
CA GLY A 91 -0.41 15.12 36.45
C GLY A 91 -1.14 13.88 35.95
N ASP A 92 -2.09 13.39 36.74
CA ASP A 92 -2.90 12.20 36.41
C ASP A 92 -4.10 12.56 35.53
N VAL A 93 -4.53 11.63 34.67
CA VAL A 93 -5.75 11.76 33.87
C VAL A 93 -6.79 10.79 34.41
N HIS A 94 -8.03 11.24 34.59
CA HIS A 94 -9.13 10.42 35.08
C HIS A 94 -10.31 10.50 34.13
N GLY A 95 -10.84 9.36 33.71
CA GLY A 95 -12.05 9.27 32.89
C GLY A 95 -12.79 7.97 33.11
N ASP A 96 -14.05 7.93 32.66
CA ASP A 96 -14.80 6.68 32.61
C ASP A 96 -14.33 5.80 31.46
N VAL A 97 -14.25 6.39 30.27
CA VAL A 97 -13.71 5.80 29.05
C VAL A 97 -12.60 6.71 28.55
N LEU A 98 -11.48 6.15 28.09
CA LEU A 98 -10.37 6.90 27.53
C LEU A 98 -10.02 6.37 26.14
N HIS A 99 -10.22 7.19 25.12
CA HIS A 99 -9.63 6.98 23.80
C HIS A 99 -8.14 7.37 23.83
N LEU A 100 -7.28 6.46 23.43
CA LEU A 100 -5.84 6.65 23.32
C LEU A 100 -5.43 6.66 21.84
N TYR A 101 -4.52 7.55 21.46
CA TYR A 101 -3.95 7.69 20.12
C TYR A 101 -2.70 8.59 20.16
N ASP A 102 -1.95 8.69 19.06
CA ASP A 102 -0.59 9.26 19.00
C ASP A 102 -0.42 10.69 19.56
N GLY A 103 -1.48 11.49 19.58
CA GLY A 103 -1.40 12.87 20.05
C GLY A 103 -1.68 13.08 21.55
N ILE A 104 -1.75 12.01 22.34
CA ILE A 104 -1.96 12.06 23.79
C ILE A 104 -0.65 11.82 24.54
N GLN A 105 -0.32 12.70 25.49
CA GLN A 105 0.82 12.53 26.39
C GLN A 105 0.44 12.81 27.84
N CYS A 106 0.82 11.90 28.75
CA CYS A 106 0.56 12.02 30.18
C CYS A 106 1.81 11.61 30.95
N LEU A 107 2.33 12.52 31.80
CA LEU A 107 3.48 12.22 32.65
C LEU A 107 3.09 11.42 33.91
N GLY A 108 1.83 11.52 34.33
CA GLY A 108 1.24 10.79 35.44
C GLY A 108 0.67 9.43 35.01
N THR A 109 -0.40 9.00 35.70
CA THR A 109 -1.14 7.79 35.36
C THR A 109 -2.49 8.15 34.74
N MET A 110 -2.83 7.50 33.63
CA MET A 110 -4.16 7.55 33.04
C MET A 110 -5.04 6.50 33.69
N HIS A 111 -6.11 6.95 34.36
CA HIS A 111 -7.08 6.13 35.07
C HIS A 111 -8.38 6.07 34.28
N ALA A 112 -8.58 4.98 33.54
CA ALA A 112 -9.88 4.67 32.95
C ALA A 112 -10.66 3.77 33.91
N ARG A 113 -11.79 4.28 34.44
CA ARG A 113 -12.61 3.53 35.40
C ARG A 113 -13.32 2.34 34.76
N GLN A 114 -13.78 2.49 33.51
CA GLN A 114 -14.52 1.46 32.78
C GLN A 114 -13.61 0.73 31.79
N PHE A 115 -13.06 1.42 30.79
CA PHE A 115 -12.12 0.84 29.83
C PHE A 115 -11.36 1.92 29.06
N ALA A 116 -10.28 1.54 28.40
CA ALA A 116 -9.56 2.37 27.43
C ALA A 116 -9.53 1.67 26.06
N TYR A 117 -9.34 2.43 24.99
CA TYR A 117 -9.24 1.85 23.64
C TYR A 117 -8.28 2.60 22.70
N LEU A 118 -7.72 1.88 21.74
CA LEU A 118 -6.82 2.34 20.66
C LEU A 118 -7.36 1.83 19.32
N TYR A 119 -7.69 2.72 18.38
CA TYR A 119 -8.26 2.34 17.08
C TYR A 119 -7.53 3.06 15.94
N ALA A 120 -6.92 2.29 15.03
CA ALA A 120 -6.32 2.82 13.80
C ALA A 120 -7.36 3.43 12.84
N GLU A 121 -6.90 4.20 11.86
CA GLU A 121 -7.76 4.70 10.76
C GLU A 121 -8.00 3.63 9.69
N ASP A 122 -7.01 2.75 9.45
CA ASP A 122 -7.11 1.61 8.56
C ASP A 122 -6.31 0.38 9.08
N ASP A 123 -6.51 -0.76 8.43
CA ASP A 123 -5.87 -2.05 8.72
C ASP A 123 -4.60 -2.31 7.87
N THR A 124 -4.08 -1.29 7.17
CA THR A 124 -2.97 -1.48 6.22
C THR A 124 -1.60 -1.46 6.88
N ARG A 125 -1.49 -0.83 8.06
CA ARG A 125 -0.25 -0.74 8.84
C ARG A 125 -0.57 -0.59 10.32
N MET A 126 0.20 -1.25 11.19
CA MET A 126 0.12 -1.00 12.62
C MET A 126 0.53 0.45 12.96
N CYS A 127 -0.30 1.13 13.75
CA CYS A 127 0.02 2.41 14.36
C CYS A 127 0.95 2.21 15.56
N ASN A 128 1.77 3.22 15.84
CA ASN A 128 2.66 3.22 16.99
C ASN A 128 1.84 3.51 18.26
N GLU A 129 2.29 3.01 19.40
CA GLU A 129 1.61 3.21 20.67
C GLU A 129 1.92 4.57 21.32
N PRO A 130 0.97 5.13 22.11
CA PRO A 130 1.29 6.23 23.00
C PRO A 130 2.07 5.71 24.21
N VAL A 131 3.16 6.39 24.59
CA VAL A 131 3.96 6.05 25.78
C VAL A 131 3.28 6.57 27.04
N VAL A 132 2.33 5.80 27.58
CA VAL A 132 1.54 6.18 28.77
C VAL A 132 1.48 5.07 29.82
N ARG A 133 1.35 5.47 31.10
CA ARG A 133 1.00 4.55 32.19
C ARG A 133 -0.50 4.48 32.33
N LEU A 134 -1.07 3.30 32.13
CA LEU A 134 -2.51 3.09 32.06
C LEU A 134 -2.99 2.17 33.19
N ALA A 135 -3.92 2.67 34.00
CA ALA A 135 -4.65 1.93 35.01
C ALA A 135 -6.10 1.75 34.57
N THR A 136 -6.42 0.58 34.03
CA THR A 136 -7.76 0.24 33.51
C THR A 136 -8.06 -1.25 33.74
N PRO A 137 -9.32 -1.63 34.00
CA PRO A 137 -9.69 -3.05 34.02
C PRO A 137 -9.69 -3.68 32.61
N TYR A 138 -10.00 -2.91 31.57
CA TYR A 138 -10.11 -3.39 30.18
C TYR A 138 -9.41 -2.45 29.19
N LEU A 139 -8.70 -3.03 28.23
CA LEU A 139 -8.09 -2.32 27.10
C LEU A 139 -8.55 -2.98 25.79
N PHE A 140 -9.02 -2.20 24.82
CA PHE A 140 -9.37 -2.68 23.48
C PHE A 140 -8.44 -2.03 22.44
N SER A 141 -7.60 -2.82 21.77
CA SER A 141 -6.67 -2.32 20.75
C SER A 141 -6.98 -2.92 19.38
N TRP A 142 -7.14 -2.05 18.38
CA TRP A 142 -7.35 -2.38 16.97
C TRP A 142 -6.24 -1.75 16.12
N PHE A 143 -5.36 -2.61 15.57
CA PHE A 143 -4.19 -2.25 14.75
C PHE A 143 -3.23 -1.22 15.39
N TYR A 144 -3.13 -1.25 16.72
CA TYR A 144 -2.16 -0.48 17.50
C TYR A 144 -1.23 -1.39 18.29
N GLY A 145 0.05 -1.03 18.35
CA GLY A 145 1.01 -1.60 19.30
C GLY A 145 0.57 -1.36 20.75
N VAL A 146 1.01 -2.22 21.68
CA VAL A 146 0.76 -2.07 23.12
C VAL A 146 2.01 -2.37 23.97
N ASP A 147 3.17 -2.60 23.36
CA ASP A 147 4.38 -3.05 24.06
C ASP A 147 4.93 -2.02 25.04
N GLU A 148 4.91 -0.73 24.66
CA GLU A 148 5.41 0.34 25.51
C GLU A 148 4.41 0.84 26.57
N LEU A 149 3.18 0.30 26.59
CA LEU A 149 2.18 0.63 27.62
C LEU A 149 2.55 0.00 28.96
N THR A 150 2.61 0.84 30.00
CA THR A 150 2.71 0.31 31.37
C THR A 150 1.30 -0.01 31.89
N LEU A 151 0.88 -1.27 31.78
CA LEU A 151 -0.42 -1.77 32.25
C LEU A 151 -0.36 -2.30 33.69
N THR A 152 -1.52 -2.38 34.35
CA THR A 152 -1.65 -3.10 35.62
C THR A 152 -1.80 -4.61 35.40
N GLU A 153 -1.29 -5.46 36.29
CA GLU A 153 -1.36 -6.94 36.17
C GLU A 153 -2.78 -7.51 36.08
N ASP A 154 -3.79 -6.73 36.47
CA ASP A 154 -5.21 -7.13 36.43
C ASP A 154 -5.93 -6.64 35.16
N THR A 155 -5.24 -5.93 34.26
CA THR A 155 -5.81 -5.45 33.00
C THR A 155 -6.02 -6.60 32.01
N LEU A 156 -7.23 -6.71 31.47
CA LEU A 156 -7.55 -7.61 30.37
C LEU A 156 -7.46 -6.86 29.04
N VAL A 157 -6.58 -7.32 28.16
CA VAL A 157 -6.29 -6.68 26.89
C VAL A 157 -6.94 -7.46 25.76
N PHE A 158 -7.81 -6.81 24.99
CA PHE A 158 -8.39 -7.35 23.78
C PHE A 158 -7.61 -6.78 22.59
N LEU A 159 -6.87 -7.63 21.87
CA LEU A 159 -5.90 -7.18 20.86
C LEU A 159 -6.21 -7.79 19.49
N LEU A 160 -6.56 -6.94 18.53
CA LEU A 160 -6.72 -7.30 17.13
C LEU A 160 -5.69 -6.52 16.32
N ALA A 161 -4.67 -7.20 15.83
CA ALA A 161 -3.52 -6.64 15.10
C ALA A 161 -2.91 -7.73 14.20
N ASP A 162 -1.78 -7.46 13.55
CA ASP A 162 -1.05 -8.47 12.76
C ASP A 162 -0.95 -9.82 13.49
N TRP A 163 -1.12 -10.91 12.74
CA TRP A 163 -1.29 -12.26 13.30
C TRP A 163 -0.16 -12.64 14.26
N ASP A 164 1.09 -12.43 13.84
CA ASP A 164 2.26 -12.79 14.65
C ASP A 164 2.39 -11.91 15.90
N TYR A 165 1.98 -10.64 15.79
CA TYR A 165 2.04 -9.69 16.90
C TYR A 165 1.02 -10.04 17.98
N SER A 166 -0.25 -10.19 17.58
CA SER A 166 -1.35 -10.48 18.49
C SER A 166 -1.18 -11.79 19.28
N HIS A 167 -0.41 -12.75 18.74
CA HIS A 167 -0.18 -14.06 19.37
C HIS A 167 1.20 -14.19 20.06
N SER A 168 1.91 -13.08 20.30
CA SER A 168 3.21 -13.09 20.97
C SER A 168 3.08 -13.17 22.51
N SER A 169 4.04 -13.85 23.17
CA SER A 169 3.99 -14.15 24.61
C SER A 169 4.43 -13.01 25.53
N ASP A 170 5.00 -11.95 24.97
CA ASP A 170 5.70 -10.91 25.74
C ASP A 170 4.85 -9.62 25.89
N LEU A 171 3.61 -9.63 25.40
CA LEU A 171 2.68 -8.51 25.47
C LEU A 171 2.17 -8.29 26.91
N PRO A 172 1.92 -7.02 27.32
CA PRO A 172 1.54 -6.71 28.70
C PRO A 172 0.10 -7.16 29.04
N GLY A 173 -0.08 -7.73 30.24
CA GLY A 173 -1.40 -8.11 30.79
C GLY A 173 -1.92 -9.47 30.33
N THR A 174 -3.18 -9.78 30.63
CA THR A 174 -3.84 -10.98 30.05
C THR A 174 -4.38 -10.62 28.68
N VAL A 175 -3.74 -11.11 27.63
CA VAL A 175 -4.10 -10.79 26.24
C VAL A 175 -5.10 -11.80 25.68
N ILE A 176 -6.16 -11.28 25.06
CA ILE A 176 -7.15 -12.02 24.28
C ILE A 176 -6.94 -11.64 22.81
N PRO A 177 -6.29 -12.50 22.02
CA PRO A 177 -5.91 -12.18 20.66
C PRO A 177 -7.08 -12.35 19.68
N TRP A 178 -7.08 -11.52 18.64
CA TRP A 178 -7.92 -11.67 17.46
C TRP A 178 -9.41 -11.89 17.78
N HIS A 179 -10.05 -12.81 17.06
CA HIS A 179 -11.46 -13.16 17.28
C HIS A 179 -11.69 -14.04 18.52
N GLU A 180 -10.69 -14.37 19.35
CA GLU A 180 -10.89 -15.13 20.59
C GLU A 180 -11.76 -14.38 21.61
N ALA A 181 -11.84 -13.05 21.48
CA ALA A 181 -12.74 -12.20 22.24
C ALA A 181 -14.20 -12.68 22.21
N CYS A 182 -14.62 -13.41 21.16
CA CYS A 182 -15.98 -13.93 21.07
C CYS A 182 -16.34 -14.94 22.16
N PHE A 183 -15.34 -15.64 22.71
CA PHE A 183 -15.51 -16.60 23.81
C PHE A 183 -15.46 -15.96 25.19
N VAL A 184 -15.04 -14.71 25.26
CA VAL A 184 -14.85 -13.97 26.52
C VAL A 184 -16.00 -12.99 26.75
N LEU A 185 -16.41 -12.25 25.71
CA LEU A 185 -17.46 -11.23 25.78
C LEU A 185 -18.87 -11.84 25.71
N ARG A 186 -19.85 -11.20 26.38
CA ARG A 186 -21.27 -11.55 26.23
C ARG A 186 -21.73 -11.40 24.78
N ASP A 187 -22.64 -12.28 24.32
CA ASP A 187 -23.10 -12.34 22.93
C ASP A 187 -23.73 -11.01 22.46
N GLU A 188 -24.42 -10.28 23.35
CA GLU A 188 -25.07 -9.01 23.03
C GLU A 188 -24.12 -7.80 22.87
N LEU A 189 -22.86 -7.95 23.30
CA LEU A 189 -21.81 -6.92 23.25
C LEU A 189 -20.91 -7.05 22.02
N GLN A 190 -21.25 -7.96 21.10
CA GLN A 190 -20.44 -8.28 19.94
C GLN A 190 -21.16 -8.00 18.63
N SER A 191 -20.40 -7.55 17.64
CA SER A 191 -20.75 -7.47 16.23
C SER A 191 -20.41 -8.77 15.49
N GLN A 192 -21.14 -9.08 14.43
CA GLN A 192 -20.90 -10.27 13.63
C GLN A 192 -19.70 -10.06 12.71
N VAL A 193 -18.75 -10.99 12.76
CA VAL A 193 -17.63 -11.03 11.83
C VAL A 193 -18.07 -11.71 10.53
N ALA A 194 -17.63 -11.21 9.37
CA ALA A 194 -18.06 -11.77 8.10
C ALA A 194 -17.33 -13.09 7.77
N LYS A 195 -16.02 -13.17 8.07
CA LYS A 195 -15.14 -14.30 7.75
C LYS A 195 -14.01 -14.43 8.79
N ASP A 196 -13.36 -15.60 8.84
CA ASP A 196 -12.28 -15.90 9.80
C ASP A 196 -11.07 -14.93 9.73
N TRP A 197 -10.80 -14.38 8.55
CA TRP A 197 -9.69 -13.46 8.27
C TRP A 197 -10.15 -12.00 8.11
N ASP A 198 -11.36 -11.67 8.57
CA ASP A 198 -11.82 -10.28 8.54
C ASP A 198 -11.17 -9.52 9.69
N ASP A 199 -10.49 -8.43 9.37
CA ASP A 199 -9.66 -7.66 10.30
C ASP A 199 -10.49 -6.69 11.15
N ARG A 200 -11.82 -6.77 11.10
CA ARG A 200 -12.72 -5.93 11.89
C ARG A 200 -12.82 -6.37 13.35
N ALA A 201 -12.72 -5.40 14.25
CA ALA A 201 -13.06 -5.59 15.66
C ALA A 201 -14.50 -6.09 15.85
N LEU A 202 -14.65 -7.17 16.62
CA LEU A 202 -15.97 -7.72 16.96
C LEU A 202 -16.61 -7.04 18.18
N TRP A 203 -15.88 -6.25 18.96
CA TRP A 203 -16.39 -5.63 20.18
C TRP A 203 -17.16 -4.34 19.88
N ASP A 204 -18.37 -4.21 20.45
CA ASP A 204 -19.22 -3.02 20.35
C ASP A 204 -18.97 -2.12 21.57
N LEU A 205 -18.06 -1.14 21.42
CA LEU A 205 -17.60 -0.28 22.52
C LEU A 205 -18.74 0.51 23.17
N ASP A 206 -19.73 0.97 22.39
CA ASP A 206 -20.89 1.70 22.91
C ASP A 206 -21.72 0.82 23.85
N ARG A 207 -22.00 -0.42 23.45
CA ARG A 207 -22.74 -1.37 24.31
C ARG A 207 -21.93 -1.80 25.52
N ILE A 208 -20.63 -1.96 25.35
CA ILE A 208 -19.68 -2.30 26.43
C ILE A 208 -19.67 -1.19 27.48
N GLY A 209 -19.49 0.07 27.07
CA GLY A 209 -19.56 1.23 27.96
C GLY A 209 -20.91 1.35 28.65
N ALA A 210 -22.00 1.18 27.92
CA ALA A 210 -23.34 1.21 28.51
C ALA A 210 -23.55 0.10 29.56
N ALA A 211 -23.00 -1.10 29.35
CA ALA A 211 -23.06 -2.20 30.32
C ALA A 211 -22.23 -1.91 31.58
N LEU A 212 -20.99 -1.46 31.40
CA LEU A 212 -20.08 -1.12 32.50
C LEU A 212 -20.62 0.05 33.33
N ALA A 213 -21.20 1.06 32.70
CA ALA A 213 -21.86 2.18 33.38
C ALA A 213 -23.06 1.73 34.26
N ARG A 214 -23.73 0.61 33.91
CA ARG A 214 -24.77 -0.01 34.74
C ARG A 214 -24.22 -0.95 35.83
N GLY A 215 -22.90 -1.13 35.90
CA GLY A 215 -22.24 -2.07 36.80
C GLY A 215 -22.42 -3.54 36.40
N GLU A 216 -22.75 -3.80 35.13
CA GLU A 216 -22.86 -5.16 34.59
C GLU A 216 -21.48 -5.68 34.15
N SER A 217 -21.24 -6.98 34.32
CA SER A 217 -20.05 -7.63 33.73
C SER A 217 -20.14 -7.64 32.20
N ILE A 218 -19.02 -7.46 31.51
CA ILE A 218 -18.94 -7.66 30.05
C ILE A 218 -18.55 -9.09 29.68
N LEU A 219 -18.04 -9.85 30.65
CA LEU A 219 -17.64 -11.24 30.49
C LEU A 219 -18.86 -12.17 30.49
N ARG A 220 -18.78 -13.26 29.73
CA ARG A 220 -19.80 -14.33 29.72
C ARG A 220 -19.95 -14.98 31.09
N ASP A 221 -21.13 -15.54 31.34
CA ASP A 221 -21.40 -16.34 32.53
C ASP A 221 -20.39 -17.49 32.66
N GLY A 222 -19.65 -17.49 33.77
CA GLY A 222 -18.64 -18.51 34.07
C GLY A 222 -17.22 -18.20 33.58
N VAL A 223 -16.99 -17.06 32.92
CA VAL A 223 -15.64 -16.56 32.59
C VAL A 223 -15.21 -15.53 33.63
N THR A 224 -14.02 -15.71 34.20
CA THR A 224 -13.43 -14.80 35.20
C THR A 224 -11.97 -14.51 34.86
N LEU A 225 -11.43 -13.39 35.35
CA LEU A 225 -9.99 -13.09 35.18
C LEU A 225 -9.11 -14.20 35.76
N ALA A 226 -9.51 -14.76 36.92
CA ALA A 226 -8.80 -15.88 37.55
C ALA A 226 -8.82 -17.17 36.71
N SER A 227 -9.80 -17.35 35.82
CA SER A 227 -9.83 -18.49 34.89
C SER A 227 -9.04 -18.28 33.61
N LEU A 228 -8.59 -17.06 33.31
CA LEU A 228 -7.80 -16.79 32.09
C LEU A 228 -6.29 -16.98 32.33
N ARG A 229 -5.80 -16.76 33.56
CA ARG A 229 -4.37 -16.86 33.92
C ARG A 229 -3.74 -18.27 33.80
N PRO A 230 -4.40 -19.39 34.17
CA PRO A 230 -3.77 -20.70 34.03
C PRO A 230 -3.57 -21.14 32.57
N ASP A 231 -4.25 -20.49 31.61
CA ASP A 231 -4.09 -20.77 30.18
C ASP A 231 -2.73 -20.29 29.65
N GLU A 232 -2.13 -19.26 30.27
CA GLU A 232 -0.76 -18.80 29.98
C GLU A 232 0.28 -19.89 30.35
N GLN A 233 0.14 -20.47 31.55
CA GLN A 233 1.00 -21.57 32.01
C GLN A 233 0.79 -22.84 31.16
N ALA A 234 -0.45 -23.06 30.70
CA ALA A 234 -0.75 -24.13 29.76
C ALA A 234 -0.08 -23.90 28.39
N GLY A 235 -0.05 -22.65 27.91
CA GLY A 235 0.65 -22.24 26.69
C GLY A 235 2.15 -22.55 26.73
N GLN A 236 2.82 -22.24 27.84
CA GLN A 236 4.23 -22.60 28.05
C GLN A 236 4.44 -24.12 27.99
N ALA A 237 3.56 -24.91 28.64
CA ALA A 237 3.64 -26.36 28.59
C ALA A 237 3.40 -26.92 27.17
N VAL A 238 2.52 -26.30 26.38
CA VAL A 238 2.31 -26.61 24.95
C VAL A 238 3.55 -26.34 24.12
N GLN A 239 4.24 -25.22 24.32
CA GLN A 239 5.50 -24.90 23.63
C GLN A 239 6.59 -25.94 23.93
N MET A 240 6.64 -26.43 25.17
CA MET A 240 7.52 -27.52 25.59
C MET A 240 7.06 -28.91 25.10
N GLN A 241 5.93 -29.00 24.39
CA GLN A 241 5.27 -30.24 23.96
C GLN A 241 4.91 -31.18 25.12
N ASP A 242 4.76 -30.65 26.34
CA ASP A 242 4.27 -31.40 27.50
C ASP A 242 2.74 -31.35 27.55
N TRP A 243 2.13 -32.15 26.69
CA TRP A 243 0.67 -32.25 26.58
C TRP A 243 -0.01 -32.67 27.88
N ARG A 244 0.70 -33.36 28.79
CA ARG A 244 0.16 -33.80 30.08
C ARG A 244 0.05 -32.65 31.06
N LEU A 245 1.13 -31.87 31.17
CA LEU A 245 1.16 -30.70 32.03
C LEU A 245 0.18 -29.63 31.52
N ALA A 246 0.17 -29.36 30.21
CA ALA A 246 -0.79 -28.46 29.58
C ALA A 246 -2.24 -28.88 29.85
N TRP A 247 -2.54 -30.16 29.68
CA TRP A 247 -3.87 -30.70 29.97
C TRP A 247 -4.26 -30.52 31.44
N CYS A 248 -3.33 -30.69 32.39
CA CYS A 248 -3.61 -30.47 33.81
C CYS A 248 -3.94 -29.00 34.12
N TYR A 249 -3.24 -28.05 33.48
CA TYR A 249 -3.57 -26.63 33.59
C TYR A 249 -4.95 -26.31 33.01
N TYR A 250 -5.25 -26.75 31.78
CA TYR A 250 -6.58 -26.52 31.20
C TYR A 250 -7.70 -27.25 31.97
N ARG A 251 -7.42 -28.41 32.58
CA ARG A 251 -8.36 -29.09 33.48
C ARG A 251 -8.66 -28.24 34.71
N ALA A 252 -7.62 -27.67 35.34
CA ALA A 252 -7.79 -26.77 36.47
C ALA A 252 -8.60 -25.54 36.07
N THR A 253 -8.33 -24.95 34.90
CA THR A 253 -9.14 -23.86 34.32
C THR A 253 -10.59 -24.30 34.15
N SER A 254 -10.84 -25.44 33.51
CA SER A 254 -12.20 -25.94 33.25
C SER A 254 -12.98 -26.27 34.53
N GLN A 255 -12.30 -26.69 35.60
CA GLN A 255 -12.93 -26.90 36.90
C GLN A 255 -13.30 -25.59 37.60
N ALA A 256 -12.46 -24.55 37.46
CA ALA A 256 -12.73 -23.22 38.00
C ALA A 256 -13.78 -22.45 37.17
N ALA A 257 -13.76 -22.62 35.85
CA ALA A 257 -14.65 -22.01 34.87
C ALA A 257 -15.23 -23.07 33.92
N PRO A 258 -16.28 -23.80 34.33
CA PRO A 258 -16.91 -24.84 33.51
C PRO A 258 -17.49 -24.35 32.18
N GLY A 259 -17.71 -23.04 32.04
CA GLY A 259 -18.18 -22.37 30.82
C GLY A 259 -17.05 -21.88 29.89
N SER A 260 -15.77 -22.15 30.20
CA SER A 260 -14.65 -21.75 29.36
C SER A 260 -14.57 -22.63 28.11
N PHE A 261 -14.92 -22.06 26.95
CA PHE A 261 -14.72 -22.69 25.65
C PHE A 261 -13.23 -22.99 25.39
N PRO A 262 -12.28 -22.02 25.55
CA PRO A 262 -10.86 -22.26 25.27
C PRO A 262 -10.30 -23.42 26.08
N ALA A 263 -10.58 -23.48 27.39
CA ALA A 263 -10.06 -24.55 28.24
C ALA A 263 -10.50 -25.95 27.75
N LEU A 264 -11.79 -26.13 27.45
CA LEU A 264 -12.31 -27.42 26.96
C LEU A 264 -11.79 -27.77 25.56
N TYR A 265 -11.69 -26.76 24.69
CA TYR A 265 -11.14 -26.91 23.35
C TYR A 265 -9.66 -27.33 23.43
N HIS A 266 -8.82 -26.62 24.19
CA HIS A 266 -7.41 -26.96 24.31
C HIS A 266 -7.19 -28.29 25.05
N MET A 267 -8.01 -28.65 26.06
CA MET A 267 -7.99 -30.00 26.65
C MET A 267 -8.20 -31.09 25.60
N GLY A 268 -9.19 -30.91 24.71
CA GLY A 268 -9.45 -31.87 23.64
C GLY A 268 -8.29 -31.95 22.64
N ASN A 269 -7.65 -30.82 22.33
CA ASN A 269 -6.46 -30.78 21.48
C ASN A 269 -5.25 -31.45 22.14
N CYS A 270 -5.03 -31.32 23.46
CA CYS A 270 -3.99 -32.06 24.16
C CYS A 270 -4.19 -33.58 24.02
N TYR A 271 -5.44 -34.06 24.17
CA TYR A 271 -5.75 -35.47 23.92
C TYR A 271 -5.49 -35.88 22.47
N ALA A 272 -5.89 -35.06 21.48
CA ALA A 272 -5.69 -35.35 20.06
C ALA A 272 -4.20 -35.41 19.69
N ASN A 273 -3.36 -34.54 20.25
CA ASN A 273 -1.90 -34.56 20.09
C ASN A 273 -1.25 -35.81 20.71
N ALA A 274 -1.92 -36.45 21.68
CA ALA A 274 -1.54 -37.75 22.20
C ALA A 274 -2.19 -38.94 21.46
N GLY A 275 -3.02 -38.70 20.43
CA GLY A 275 -3.80 -39.71 19.71
C GLY A 275 -5.05 -40.20 20.44
N ALA A 276 -5.43 -39.59 21.56
CA ALA A 276 -6.56 -39.99 22.39
C ALA A 276 -7.90 -39.39 21.92
N TYR A 277 -8.26 -39.56 20.64
CA TYR A 277 -9.41 -38.93 20.00
C TYR A 277 -10.75 -39.20 20.70
N ALA A 278 -10.97 -40.38 21.27
CA ALA A 278 -12.22 -40.68 21.98
C ALA A 278 -12.38 -39.86 23.27
N GLN A 279 -11.29 -39.59 23.98
CA GLN A 279 -11.30 -38.71 25.16
C GLN A 279 -11.40 -37.24 24.73
N GLY A 280 -10.67 -36.87 23.68
CA GLY A 280 -10.75 -35.53 23.08
C GLY A 280 -12.13 -35.17 22.55
N LEU A 281 -12.84 -36.13 21.93
CA LEU A 281 -14.19 -35.96 21.39
C LEU A 281 -15.17 -35.48 22.46
N SER A 282 -15.16 -36.10 23.65
CA SER A 282 -16.04 -35.68 24.75
C SER A 282 -15.77 -34.24 25.21
N CYS A 283 -14.50 -33.81 25.20
CA CYS A 283 -14.15 -32.41 25.47
C CYS A 283 -14.65 -31.48 24.35
N MET A 284 -14.51 -31.89 23.08
CA MET A 284 -14.94 -31.11 21.93
C MET A 284 -16.45 -30.93 21.86
N GLU A 285 -17.25 -31.95 22.17
CA GLU A 285 -18.72 -31.80 22.20
C GLU A 285 -19.16 -30.80 23.26
N ARG A 286 -18.51 -30.84 24.44
CA ARG A 286 -18.76 -29.86 25.52
C ARG A 286 -18.34 -28.46 25.11
N ALA A 287 -17.17 -28.31 24.48
CA ALA A 287 -16.72 -27.02 23.95
C ALA A 287 -17.66 -26.51 22.84
N ALA A 288 -18.04 -27.36 21.89
CA ALA A 288 -18.92 -27.01 20.77
C ALA A 288 -20.28 -26.47 21.25
N ALA A 289 -20.80 -26.97 22.37
CA ALA A 289 -22.03 -26.49 22.99
C ALA A 289 -21.92 -25.07 23.59
N LEU A 290 -20.70 -24.63 23.92
CA LEU A 290 -20.40 -23.30 24.47
C LEU A 290 -20.09 -22.26 23.40
N TYR A 291 -20.00 -22.66 22.14
CA TYR A 291 -19.67 -21.76 21.03
C TYR A 291 -20.67 -20.60 20.91
N PRO A 292 -20.20 -19.35 20.72
CA PRO A 292 -21.05 -18.16 20.67
C PRO A 292 -21.96 -18.18 19.44
N LYS A 293 -23.28 -18.28 19.67
CA LYS A 293 -24.28 -18.27 18.59
C LYS A 293 -24.36 -16.93 17.86
N ALA A 294 -23.84 -15.86 18.46
CA ALA A 294 -23.71 -14.55 17.85
C ALA A 294 -22.74 -14.56 16.66
N GLN A 295 -21.83 -15.54 16.56
CA GLN A 295 -20.81 -15.64 15.50
C GLN A 295 -21.08 -16.81 14.54
N PRO A 296 -22.14 -16.73 13.69
CA PRO A 296 -22.52 -17.82 12.81
C PRO A 296 -21.56 -18.00 11.63
N ASN A 297 -20.69 -17.04 11.32
CA ASN A 297 -19.82 -17.10 10.16
C ASN A 297 -18.39 -17.50 10.51
N LEU A 298 -17.97 -17.36 11.78
CA LEU A 298 -16.71 -17.92 12.26
C LEU A 298 -16.84 -19.44 12.42
N LEU A 299 -15.75 -20.18 12.27
CA LEU A 299 -15.80 -21.63 12.45
C LEU A 299 -15.97 -22.02 13.93
N ASN A 300 -16.99 -22.84 14.22
CA ASN A 300 -17.01 -23.64 15.45
C ASN A 300 -16.01 -24.80 15.33
N GLU A 301 -14.74 -24.50 15.64
CA GLU A 301 -13.61 -25.44 15.55
C GLU A 301 -13.83 -26.70 16.39
N ALA A 302 -14.51 -26.57 17.53
CA ALA A 302 -14.83 -27.71 18.38
C ALA A 302 -15.87 -28.64 17.74
N ALA A 303 -16.94 -28.10 17.14
CA ALA A 303 -17.95 -28.91 16.43
C ALA A 303 -17.37 -29.59 15.18
N PHE A 304 -16.52 -28.86 14.44
CA PHE A 304 -15.80 -29.41 13.30
C PHE A 304 -14.88 -30.57 13.73
N SER A 305 -14.01 -30.34 14.71
CA SER A 305 -13.09 -31.35 15.23
C SER A 305 -13.83 -32.56 15.80
N ALA A 306 -14.91 -32.35 16.55
CA ALA A 306 -15.75 -33.43 17.07
C ALA A 306 -16.31 -34.31 15.95
N ALA A 307 -16.89 -33.71 14.90
CA ALA A 307 -17.44 -34.45 13.78
C ALA A 307 -16.37 -35.23 13.01
N VAL A 308 -15.21 -34.61 12.75
CA VAL A 308 -14.09 -35.28 12.06
C VAL A 308 -13.50 -36.41 12.90
N TRP A 309 -13.31 -36.22 14.19
CA TRP A 309 -12.80 -37.26 15.09
C TRP A 309 -13.80 -38.40 15.27
N ALA A 310 -15.11 -38.12 15.29
CA ALA A 310 -16.13 -39.16 15.24
C ALA A 310 -16.04 -39.98 13.95
N CYS A 311 -15.81 -39.36 12.79
CA CYS A 311 -15.50 -40.08 11.54
C CYS A 311 -14.22 -40.92 11.66
N TRP A 312 -13.15 -40.40 12.27
CA TRP A 312 -11.88 -41.12 12.46
C TRP A 312 -12.03 -42.32 13.40
N LEU A 313 -12.96 -42.25 14.36
CA LEU A 313 -13.34 -43.33 15.27
C LEU A 313 -14.37 -44.31 14.67
N ASP A 314 -14.69 -44.18 13.38
CA ASP A 314 -15.67 -45.00 12.65
C ASP A 314 -17.10 -44.87 13.23
N GLN A 315 -17.49 -43.65 13.62
CA GLN A 315 -18.81 -43.31 14.17
C GLN A 315 -19.52 -42.23 13.32
N PRO A 316 -19.86 -42.51 12.05
CA PRO A 316 -20.37 -41.48 11.14
C PRO A 316 -21.78 -41.01 11.50
N GLU A 317 -22.64 -41.84 12.10
CA GLU A 317 -23.97 -41.41 12.55
C GLU A 317 -23.86 -40.36 13.67
N HIS A 318 -22.94 -40.57 14.61
CA HIS A 318 -22.68 -39.63 15.69
C HIS A 318 -22.11 -38.30 15.15
N ALA A 319 -21.22 -38.36 14.15
CA ALA A 319 -20.75 -37.17 13.45
C ALA A 319 -21.93 -36.38 12.82
N LEU A 320 -22.89 -37.06 12.20
CA LEU A 320 -24.09 -36.42 11.63
C LEU A 320 -25.00 -35.81 12.71
N GLU A 321 -25.11 -36.42 13.89
CA GLU A 321 -25.86 -35.88 15.02
C GLU A 321 -25.24 -34.56 15.53
N ILE A 322 -23.92 -34.55 15.73
CA ILE A 322 -23.16 -33.35 16.10
C ILE A 322 -23.39 -32.24 15.08
N LEU A 323 -23.24 -32.55 13.78
CA LEU A 323 -23.41 -31.56 12.71
C LEU A 323 -24.85 -31.04 12.62
N ALA A 324 -25.85 -31.91 12.81
CA ALA A 324 -27.26 -31.50 12.83
C ALA A 324 -27.56 -30.53 13.97
N GLN A 325 -26.88 -30.66 15.11
CA GLN A 325 -27.02 -29.76 16.26
C GLN A 325 -26.39 -28.38 16.00
N HIS A 326 -25.25 -28.31 15.32
CA HIS A 326 -24.45 -27.07 15.23
C HIS A 326 -24.61 -26.28 13.92
N MET A 327 -24.80 -26.94 12.77
CA MET A 327 -24.93 -26.25 11.47
C MET A 327 -26.08 -25.23 11.36
N PRO A 328 -27.24 -25.36 12.06
CA PRO A 328 -28.27 -24.33 12.03
C PRO A 328 -27.82 -22.96 12.56
N HIS A 329 -26.77 -22.93 13.38
CA HIS A 329 -26.25 -21.73 14.01
C HIS A 329 -24.77 -21.44 13.65
N ASN A 330 -24.16 -22.24 12.77
CA ASN A 330 -22.82 -22.05 12.25
C ASN A 330 -22.79 -22.39 10.76
N ARG A 331 -22.60 -21.37 9.92
CA ARG A 331 -22.70 -21.40 8.46
C ARG A 331 -21.33 -21.54 7.80
N HIS A 332 -20.27 -21.79 8.57
CA HIS A 332 -18.92 -21.89 8.04
C HIS A 332 -18.78 -23.12 7.13
N TYR A 333 -18.18 -22.93 5.95
CA TYR A 333 -18.16 -23.96 4.90
C TYR A 333 -17.41 -25.23 5.31
N LYS A 334 -16.43 -25.15 6.23
CA LYS A 334 -15.71 -26.34 6.75
C LYS A 334 -16.64 -27.36 7.42
N LEU A 335 -17.79 -26.96 7.97
CA LEU A 335 -18.78 -27.92 8.50
C LEU A 335 -19.43 -28.77 7.40
N LEU A 336 -19.59 -28.22 6.19
CA LEU A 336 -20.05 -29.01 5.02
C LEU A 336 -19.04 -30.10 4.67
N ARG A 337 -17.74 -29.81 4.77
CA ARG A 337 -16.69 -30.83 4.55
C ARG A 337 -16.79 -31.97 5.56
N ALA A 338 -16.99 -31.67 6.85
CA ALA A 338 -17.16 -32.71 7.87
C ALA A 338 -18.44 -33.53 7.63
N ARG A 339 -19.53 -32.88 7.22
CA ARG A 339 -20.78 -33.57 6.84
C ARG A 339 -20.60 -34.46 5.63
N ALA A 340 -19.92 -33.99 4.60
CA ALA A 340 -19.62 -34.77 3.40
C ALA A 340 -18.86 -36.05 3.72
N GLU A 341 -17.87 -35.97 4.61
CA GLU A 341 -17.10 -37.14 5.05
C GLU A 341 -18.00 -38.18 5.76
N ALA A 342 -18.84 -37.73 6.70
CA ALA A 342 -19.79 -38.61 7.39
C ALA A 342 -20.82 -39.21 6.42
N LEU A 343 -21.38 -38.41 5.50
CA LEU A 343 -22.32 -38.86 4.47
C LEU A 343 -21.70 -39.89 3.52
N LEU A 344 -20.43 -39.69 3.13
CA LEU A 344 -19.67 -40.64 2.33
C LEU A 344 -19.54 -41.99 3.05
N MET A 345 -19.22 -41.97 4.35
CA MET A 345 -19.10 -43.19 5.16
C MET A 345 -20.43 -43.95 5.31
N VAL A 346 -21.56 -43.25 5.37
CA VAL A 346 -22.91 -43.86 5.40
C VAL A 346 -23.41 -44.25 3.99
N GLY A 347 -22.68 -43.90 2.93
CA GLY A 347 -23.01 -44.26 1.54
C GLY A 347 -23.97 -43.29 0.84
N ARG A 348 -24.21 -42.09 1.39
CA ARG A 348 -25.05 -41.04 0.79
C ARG A 348 -24.22 -40.13 -0.13
N LEU A 349 -23.73 -40.71 -1.23
CA LEU A 349 -22.72 -40.09 -2.09
C LEU A 349 -23.16 -38.79 -2.77
N ASP A 350 -24.42 -38.68 -3.21
CA ASP A 350 -24.91 -37.50 -3.92
C ASP A 350 -24.93 -36.25 -3.01
N GLU A 351 -25.35 -36.43 -1.76
CA GLU A 351 -25.36 -35.36 -0.76
C GLU A 351 -23.94 -34.98 -0.33
N ALA A 352 -23.06 -35.97 -0.19
CA ALA A 352 -21.64 -35.72 0.06
C ALA A 352 -21.00 -34.91 -1.08
N LEU A 353 -21.32 -35.24 -2.34
CA LEU A 353 -20.81 -34.52 -3.50
C LEU A 353 -21.28 -33.07 -3.52
N GLN A 354 -22.57 -32.82 -3.23
CA GLN A 354 -23.13 -31.48 -3.13
C GLN A 354 -22.41 -30.62 -2.07
N ASP A 355 -22.16 -31.20 -0.89
CA ASP A 355 -21.45 -30.52 0.18
C ASP A 355 -19.99 -30.20 -0.20
N LEU A 356 -19.31 -31.15 -0.86
CA LEU A 356 -17.94 -30.95 -1.34
C LEU A 356 -17.86 -29.88 -2.44
N ASP A 357 -18.84 -29.83 -3.34
CA ASP A 357 -18.96 -28.75 -4.32
C ASP A 357 -19.14 -27.40 -3.65
N GLY A 358 -20.00 -27.32 -2.62
CA GLY A 358 -20.18 -26.08 -1.84
C GLY A 358 -18.90 -25.62 -1.16
N VAL A 359 -18.10 -26.56 -0.64
CA VAL A 359 -16.78 -26.28 -0.05
C VAL A 359 -15.81 -25.74 -1.09
N LEU A 360 -15.69 -26.42 -2.25
CA LEU A 360 -14.74 -26.06 -3.30
C LEU A 360 -15.11 -24.78 -4.07
N GLN A 361 -16.38 -24.35 -4.01
CA GLN A 361 -16.79 -23.03 -4.48
C GLN A 361 -16.24 -21.89 -3.59
N GLN A 362 -16.10 -22.13 -2.28
CA GLN A 362 -15.53 -21.16 -1.35
C GLN A 362 -14.00 -21.22 -1.34
N ASP A 363 -13.45 -22.43 -1.26
CA ASP A 363 -12.02 -22.68 -1.30
C ASP A 363 -11.69 -23.82 -2.28
N LYS A 364 -11.37 -23.42 -3.51
CA LYS A 364 -10.97 -24.33 -4.61
C LYS A 364 -9.66 -25.09 -4.34
N HIS A 365 -8.96 -24.76 -3.26
CA HIS A 365 -7.65 -25.29 -2.91
C HIS A 365 -7.66 -26.10 -1.62
N TYR A 366 -8.85 -26.33 -1.03
CA TYR A 366 -8.98 -27.07 0.20
C TYR A 366 -8.68 -28.57 0.03
N GLY A 367 -7.44 -28.97 0.33
CA GLY A 367 -6.90 -30.31 0.13
C GLY A 367 -7.80 -31.47 0.62
N PRO A 368 -8.31 -31.45 1.87
CA PRO A 368 -9.20 -32.50 2.37
C PRO A 368 -10.47 -32.69 1.54
N ALA A 369 -11.08 -31.59 1.05
CA ALA A 369 -12.28 -31.68 0.22
C ALA A 369 -11.97 -32.20 -1.18
N LEU A 370 -10.84 -31.82 -1.78
CA LEU A 370 -10.37 -32.38 -3.05
C LEU A 370 -10.18 -33.90 -2.94
N TRP A 371 -9.54 -34.37 -1.87
CA TRP A 371 -9.35 -35.82 -1.65
C TRP A 371 -10.68 -36.55 -1.45
N LEU A 372 -11.58 -36.02 -0.62
CA LEU A 372 -12.91 -36.61 -0.40
C LEU A 372 -13.73 -36.65 -1.70
N ARG A 373 -13.61 -35.63 -2.56
CA ARG A 373 -14.27 -35.59 -3.87
C ARG A 373 -13.72 -36.64 -4.82
N GLY A 374 -12.39 -36.79 -4.87
CA GLY A 374 -11.74 -37.88 -5.61
C GLY A 374 -12.19 -39.25 -5.11
N LYS A 375 -12.39 -39.41 -3.81
CA LYS A 375 -12.93 -40.64 -3.22
C LYS A 375 -14.38 -40.93 -3.64
N VAL A 376 -15.25 -39.91 -3.70
CA VAL A 376 -16.61 -40.08 -4.24
C VAL A 376 -16.56 -40.56 -5.70
N ALA A 377 -15.73 -39.93 -6.54
CA ALA A 377 -15.54 -40.33 -7.93
C ALA A 377 -15.03 -41.78 -8.05
N TRP A 378 -14.11 -42.18 -7.18
CA TRP A 378 -13.62 -43.56 -7.11
C TRP A 378 -14.73 -44.57 -6.75
N LEU A 379 -15.56 -44.25 -5.75
CA LEU A 379 -16.71 -45.08 -5.35
C LEU A 379 -17.78 -45.17 -6.46
N GLN A 380 -17.89 -44.16 -7.32
CA GLN A 380 -18.78 -44.14 -8.49
C GLN A 380 -18.19 -44.86 -9.71
N GLY A 381 -16.92 -45.29 -9.66
CA GLY A 381 -16.23 -45.96 -10.77
C GLY A 381 -15.65 -45.02 -11.83
N LEU A 382 -15.54 -43.72 -11.52
CA LEU A 382 -14.99 -42.69 -12.41
C LEU A 382 -13.48 -42.54 -12.18
N GLN A 383 -12.70 -43.48 -12.72
CA GLN A 383 -11.27 -43.62 -12.40
C GLN A 383 -10.41 -42.42 -12.82
N ASP A 384 -10.67 -41.83 -13.98
CA ASP A 384 -9.92 -40.68 -14.49
C ASP A 384 -10.18 -39.43 -13.64
N GLU A 385 -11.42 -39.24 -13.20
CA GLU A 385 -11.82 -38.12 -12.34
C GLU A 385 -11.26 -38.29 -10.92
N ALA A 386 -11.29 -39.50 -10.37
CA ALA A 386 -10.67 -39.81 -9.08
C ALA A 386 -9.17 -39.49 -9.07
N THR A 387 -8.46 -39.85 -10.15
CA THR A 387 -7.03 -39.56 -10.32
C THR A 387 -6.77 -38.06 -10.39
N LEU A 388 -7.56 -37.34 -11.18
CA LEU A 388 -7.45 -35.88 -11.31
C LEU A 388 -7.58 -35.18 -9.95
N TRP A 389 -8.62 -35.50 -9.18
CA TRP A 389 -8.86 -34.90 -7.87
C TRP A 389 -7.77 -35.29 -6.86
N GLN A 390 -7.24 -36.51 -6.94
CA GLN A 390 -6.14 -36.97 -6.08
C GLN A 390 -4.84 -36.22 -6.38
N ASP A 391 -4.51 -36.00 -7.66
CA ASP A 391 -3.34 -35.23 -8.07
C ASP A 391 -3.44 -33.77 -7.60
N GLN A 392 -4.63 -33.17 -7.71
CA GLN A 392 -4.88 -31.81 -7.22
C GLN A 392 -4.75 -31.71 -5.69
N ALA A 393 -5.24 -32.72 -4.96
CA ALA A 393 -5.10 -32.80 -3.51
C ALA A 393 -3.62 -32.99 -3.10
N ALA A 394 -2.91 -33.91 -3.77
CA ALA A 394 -1.50 -34.22 -3.51
C ALA A 394 -0.55 -33.05 -3.80
N ALA A 395 -0.92 -32.15 -4.71
CA ALA A 395 -0.20 -30.91 -4.96
C ALA A 395 -0.25 -29.93 -3.77
N ARG A 396 -1.20 -30.10 -2.84
CA ARG A 396 -1.32 -29.27 -1.62
C ARG A 396 -0.58 -29.88 -0.45
N ASP A 397 -0.78 -31.18 -0.24
CA ASP A 397 -0.12 -31.93 0.82
C ASP A 397 0.15 -33.35 0.34
N THR A 398 1.41 -33.77 0.41
CA THR A 398 1.82 -35.11 -0.03
C THR A 398 1.12 -36.25 0.71
N ARG A 399 0.62 -36.03 1.93
CA ARG A 399 -0.17 -37.00 2.70
C ARG A 399 -1.50 -37.34 2.01
N LEU A 400 -2.03 -36.46 1.17
CA LEU A 400 -3.25 -36.66 0.39
C LEU A 400 -3.05 -37.61 -0.82
N LYS A 401 -1.85 -38.16 -1.00
CA LYS A 401 -1.64 -39.34 -1.87
C LYS A 401 -2.19 -40.64 -1.27
N ALA A 402 -2.80 -40.57 -0.09
CA ALA A 402 -3.46 -41.70 0.55
C ALA A 402 -4.41 -42.41 -0.42
N ASP A 403 -4.25 -43.73 -0.52
CA ASP A 403 -5.00 -44.58 -1.46
C ASP A 403 -6.46 -44.73 -1.00
N PHE A 404 -7.39 -44.43 -1.91
CA PHE A 404 -8.83 -44.52 -1.71
C PHE A 404 -9.30 -45.92 -1.32
N ALA A 405 -8.61 -46.97 -1.77
CA ALA A 405 -8.95 -48.35 -1.47
C ALA A 405 -8.59 -48.76 -0.04
N THR A 406 -7.57 -48.13 0.55
CA THR A 406 -7.05 -48.49 1.89
C THR A 406 -7.56 -47.58 3.00
N HIS A 407 -8.03 -46.37 2.66
CA HIS A 407 -8.48 -45.38 3.64
C HIS A 407 -9.96 -45.06 3.50
N GLY A 408 -10.73 -45.33 4.56
CA GLY A 408 -12.18 -45.10 4.68
C GLY A 408 -12.58 -43.62 4.80
N ASN A 409 -11.68 -42.80 5.33
CA ASN A 409 -11.91 -41.43 5.73
C ASN A 409 -10.55 -40.70 5.77
N THR A 410 -10.49 -39.53 6.38
CA THR A 410 -9.30 -38.70 6.51
C THR A 410 -8.43 -39.00 7.74
N ALA A 411 -8.64 -40.13 8.41
CA ALA A 411 -7.90 -40.49 9.64
C ALA A 411 -6.39 -40.66 9.43
N PHE A 412 -5.92 -40.83 8.19
CA PHE A 412 -4.49 -40.87 7.86
C PHE A 412 -3.73 -39.56 8.20
N TRP A 413 -4.46 -38.48 8.51
CA TRP A 413 -3.86 -37.23 9.01
C TRP A 413 -3.50 -37.27 10.50
N GLY A 414 -4.21 -38.10 11.27
CA GLY A 414 -4.06 -38.22 12.71
C GLY A 414 -3.05 -39.29 13.13
N LEU A 415 -2.75 -39.30 14.42
CA LEU A 415 -2.07 -40.42 15.08
C LEU A 415 -3.01 -41.63 15.14
N PRO A 416 -2.49 -42.86 15.32
CA PRO A 416 -3.32 -44.01 15.63
C PRO A 416 -4.13 -43.76 16.93
N PRO A 417 -5.44 -44.07 16.97
CA PRO A 417 -6.25 -43.86 18.17
C PRO A 417 -5.73 -44.66 19.38
N VAL A 418 -5.52 -43.97 20.50
CA VAL A 418 -5.09 -44.55 21.78
C VAL A 418 -5.99 -44.11 22.93
N ARG A 419 -5.75 -44.62 24.13
CA ARG A 419 -6.34 -44.14 25.38
C ARG A 419 -5.23 -43.79 26.36
N VAL A 420 -5.35 -42.65 27.02
CA VAL A 420 -4.39 -42.15 28.02
C VAL A 420 -5.01 -42.11 29.42
N ASP A 421 -4.16 -42.09 30.44
CA ASP A 421 -4.49 -42.18 31.87
C ASP A 421 -4.30 -40.83 32.61
N TRP A 422 -4.67 -39.72 31.96
CA TRP A 422 -4.41 -38.37 32.50
C TRP A 422 -5.40 -37.95 33.59
N ASP A 423 -6.57 -38.58 33.65
CA ASP A 423 -7.67 -38.19 34.55
C ASP A 423 -7.30 -38.22 36.05
N ASP A 424 -6.28 -39.01 36.40
CA ASP A 424 -5.78 -39.20 37.77
C ASP A 424 -4.50 -38.39 38.08
N LEU A 425 -4.00 -37.57 37.16
CA LEU A 425 -2.79 -36.76 37.35
C LEU A 425 -3.03 -35.57 38.30
N ASP A 426 -2.05 -35.33 39.17
CA ASP A 426 -2.02 -34.19 40.10
C ASP A 426 -1.06 -33.11 39.58
N LEU A 427 -1.57 -31.89 39.38
CA LEU A 427 -0.83 -30.76 38.82
C LEU A 427 0.41 -30.41 39.65
N ASP A 428 0.31 -30.47 40.98
CA ASP A 428 1.42 -30.10 41.87
C ASP A 428 2.56 -31.14 41.86
N SER A 429 2.26 -32.39 41.48
CA SER A 429 3.26 -33.45 41.32
C SER A 429 4.10 -33.30 40.04
N LEU A 430 3.65 -32.50 39.08
CA LEU A 430 4.27 -32.30 37.77
C LEU A 430 5.07 -30.99 37.65
N LYS A 431 4.93 -30.05 38.60
CA LYS A 431 5.68 -28.77 38.62
C LYS A 431 7.17 -29.00 38.93
N PRO A 432 8.12 -28.63 38.04
CA PRO A 432 9.56 -28.71 38.35
C PRO A 432 9.98 -27.64 39.36
N ARG A 433 10.98 -27.92 40.20
CA ARG A 433 11.62 -26.91 41.07
C ARG A 433 12.59 -26.05 40.24
N GLN A 434 12.25 -24.78 40.05
CA GLN A 434 12.99 -23.82 39.22
C GLN A 434 14.14 -23.14 39.99
N ASP A 435 15.15 -23.89 40.43
CA ASP A 435 16.34 -23.33 41.09
C ASP A 435 17.40 -22.82 40.07
N GLN A 436 18.51 -22.26 40.55
CA GLN A 436 19.59 -21.74 39.68
C GLN A 436 20.13 -22.82 38.72
N ALA A 437 20.19 -24.08 39.15
CA ALA A 437 20.69 -25.18 38.32
C ALA A 437 19.69 -25.55 37.21
N TRP A 438 18.40 -25.52 37.54
CA TRP A 438 17.32 -25.72 36.57
C TRP A 438 17.31 -24.61 35.51
N TRP A 439 17.39 -23.34 35.91
CA TRP A 439 17.44 -22.20 34.98
C TRP A 439 18.70 -22.24 34.10
N LEU A 440 19.86 -22.58 34.69
CA LEU A 440 21.09 -22.78 33.92
C LEU A 440 20.96 -23.89 32.88
N ASP A 441 20.20 -24.96 33.16
CA ASP A 441 20.00 -26.04 32.21
C ASP A 441 18.99 -25.68 31.12
N LEU A 442 17.88 -25.02 31.49
CA LEU A 442 16.87 -24.54 30.54
C LEU A 442 17.45 -23.53 29.56
N LEU A 443 18.21 -22.55 30.05
CA LEU A 443 18.81 -21.49 29.22
C LEU A 443 19.86 -22.00 28.23
N LYS A 444 20.33 -23.25 28.35
CA LYS A 444 21.15 -23.90 27.30
C LYS A 444 20.32 -24.28 26.08
N THR A 445 19.06 -24.65 26.30
CA THR A 445 18.16 -25.12 25.25
C THR A 445 17.24 -24.03 24.75
N VAL A 446 16.85 -23.09 25.63
CA VAL A 446 15.87 -22.04 25.34
C VAL A 446 16.37 -20.71 25.95
N PRO A 447 17.29 -19.99 25.27
CA PRO A 447 17.86 -18.73 25.80
C PRO A 447 16.84 -17.59 25.97
N SER A 448 15.71 -17.62 25.25
CA SER A 448 14.64 -16.60 25.34
C SER A 448 13.99 -16.54 26.72
N GLU A 449 14.08 -17.59 27.52
CA GLU A 449 13.51 -17.68 28.87
C GLU A 449 14.25 -16.81 29.92
N MET A 450 15.27 -16.06 29.52
CA MET A 450 16.04 -15.22 30.44
C MET A 450 15.20 -14.13 31.12
N SER A 451 14.16 -13.63 30.44
CA SER A 451 13.17 -12.69 31.00
C SER A 451 12.41 -13.30 32.18
N ASN A 452 12.15 -14.61 32.14
CA ASN A 452 11.40 -15.35 33.16
C ASN A 452 12.24 -15.77 34.36
N VAL A 453 13.56 -15.65 34.29
CA VAL A 453 14.45 -15.90 35.45
C VAL A 453 14.14 -14.89 36.54
N PRO A 454 13.79 -15.33 37.79
CA PRO A 454 13.52 -14.42 38.90
C PRO A 454 14.67 -13.44 39.13
N ALA A 455 14.34 -12.16 39.37
CA ALA A 455 15.33 -11.09 39.58
C ALA A 455 16.38 -11.44 40.66
N GLU A 456 15.94 -12.13 41.71
CA GLU A 456 16.78 -12.61 42.83
C GLU A 456 17.89 -13.58 42.40
N LEU A 457 17.70 -14.30 41.29
CA LEU A 457 18.66 -15.26 40.74
C LEU A 457 19.60 -14.64 39.70
N ARG A 458 19.32 -13.43 39.19
CA ARG A 458 20.13 -12.70 38.19
C ARG A 458 21.38 -12.08 38.82
N THR A 459 22.20 -12.93 39.39
CA THR A 459 23.38 -12.59 40.19
C THR A 459 24.66 -12.67 39.37
N GLN A 460 25.75 -12.06 39.89
CA GLN A 460 27.10 -12.24 39.36
C GLN A 460 27.46 -13.72 39.16
N SER A 461 27.06 -14.60 40.10
CA SER A 461 27.33 -16.04 40.00
C SER A 461 26.62 -16.72 38.84
N LEU A 462 25.38 -16.32 38.54
CA LEU A 462 24.66 -16.86 37.39
C LEU A 462 25.31 -16.38 36.09
N LEU A 463 25.64 -15.09 36.00
CA LEU A 463 26.30 -14.50 34.83
C LEU A 463 27.66 -15.18 34.53
N GLN A 464 28.46 -15.44 35.57
CA GLN A 464 29.72 -16.18 35.44
C GLN A 464 29.51 -17.63 34.97
N ALA A 465 28.47 -18.31 35.46
CA ALA A 465 28.15 -19.67 35.03
C ALA A 465 27.69 -19.71 33.56
N LEU A 466 26.86 -18.76 33.13
CA LEU A 466 26.44 -18.62 31.73
C LEU A 466 27.63 -18.35 30.81
N LEU A 467 28.57 -17.48 31.22
CA LEU A 467 29.77 -17.19 30.43
C LEU A 467 30.65 -18.43 30.24
N GLN A 468 30.70 -19.31 31.24
CA GLN A 468 31.45 -20.57 31.16
C GLN A 468 30.75 -21.62 30.31
N GLN A 469 29.41 -21.70 30.35
CA GLN A 469 28.65 -22.75 29.67
C GLN A 469 28.33 -22.41 28.20
N GLN A 470 28.01 -21.15 27.90
CA GLN A 470 27.55 -20.72 26.58
C GLN A 470 28.11 -19.33 26.19
N PRO A 471 29.43 -19.21 26.02
CA PRO A 471 30.07 -17.93 25.70
C PRO A 471 29.53 -17.30 24.41
N GLU A 472 29.21 -18.10 23.39
CA GLU A 472 28.76 -17.60 22.07
C GLU A 472 27.39 -16.91 22.09
N GLN A 473 26.54 -17.20 23.08
CA GLN A 473 25.17 -16.69 23.15
C GLN A 473 24.96 -15.64 24.25
N ILE A 474 26.00 -15.37 25.05
CA ILE A 474 25.85 -14.56 26.27
C ILE A 474 25.47 -13.10 26.00
N ALA A 475 25.87 -12.53 24.86
CA ALA A 475 25.66 -11.13 24.54
C ALA A 475 24.17 -10.73 24.62
N GLY A 476 23.28 -11.59 24.09
CA GLY A 476 21.83 -11.36 24.11
C GLY A 476 21.17 -11.51 25.49
N LEU A 477 21.89 -12.06 26.49
CA LEU A 477 21.35 -12.31 27.83
C LEU A 477 21.72 -11.20 28.83
N LEU A 478 22.68 -10.33 28.49
CA LEU A 478 23.26 -9.37 29.42
C LEU A 478 22.28 -8.27 29.87
N SER A 479 21.35 -7.86 29.00
CA SER A 479 20.35 -6.82 29.29
C SER A 479 19.44 -7.17 30.47
N ALA A 480 19.27 -8.47 30.76
CA ALA A 480 18.43 -8.93 31.86
C ALA A 480 19.10 -8.80 33.25
N PHE A 481 20.42 -8.59 33.30
CA PHE A 481 21.18 -8.52 34.56
C PHE A 481 21.25 -7.10 35.14
N PRO A 482 21.13 -6.95 36.47
CA PRO A 482 21.30 -5.66 37.13
C PRO A 482 22.78 -5.22 37.13
N ALA A 483 23.02 -3.91 37.23
CA ALA A 483 24.37 -3.34 37.10
C ALA A 483 25.38 -3.84 38.17
N ASP A 484 24.90 -4.24 39.34
CA ASP A 484 25.71 -4.81 40.43
C ASP A 484 26.16 -6.25 40.19
N ALA A 485 25.59 -6.95 39.19
CA ALA A 485 26.06 -8.25 38.74
C ALA A 485 27.39 -8.16 37.95
N PHE A 486 27.78 -6.96 37.48
CA PHE A 486 28.95 -6.74 36.65
C PHE A 486 30.16 -6.26 37.47
N THR A 487 31.33 -6.84 37.21
CA THR A 487 32.63 -6.36 37.71
C THR A 487 33.55 -5.99 36.55
N PRO A 488 34.57 -5.12 36.76
CA PRO A 488 35.53 -4.77 35.70
C PRO A 488 36.21 -6.00 35.05
N GLU A 489 36.54 -7.01 35.84
CA GLU A 489 37.16 -8.25 35.37
C GLU A 489 36.19 -9.09 34.54
N LEU A 490 34.91 -9.14 34.95
CA LEU A 490 33.88 -9.86 34.23
C LEU A 490 33.53 -9.15 32.91
N ALA A 491 33.45 -7.82 32.91
CA ALA A 491 33.27 -7.02 31.70
C ALA A 491 34.39 -7.29 30.67
N LEU A 492 35.66 -7.35 31.12
CA LEU A 492 36.78 -7.74 30.26
C LEU A 492 36.69 -9.17 29.74
N ALA A 493 36.21 -10.11 30.55
CA ALA A 493 36.01 -11.49 30.13
C ALA A 493 34.91 -11.60 29.05
N LEU A 494 33.82 -10.85 29.19
CA LEU A 494 32.70 -10.80 28.25
C LEU A 494 33.13 -10.25 26.87
N VAL A 495 33.80 -9.09 26.82
CA VAL A 495 34.19 -8.48 25.53
C VAL A 495 35.26 -9.26 24.77
N ARG A 496 36.03 -10.11 25.46
CA ARG A 496 37.00 -11.01 24.82
C ARG A 496 36.34 -12.19 24.11
N VAL A 497 35.09 -12.51 24.47
CA VAL A 497 34.28 -13.51 23.78
C VAL A 497 33.63 -12.88 22.56
N ASP A 498 32.86 -11.81 22.74
CA ASP A 498 32.28 -11.04 21.66
C ASP A 498 32.15 -9.56 22.09
N ALA A 499 32.59 -8.64 21.22
CA ALA A 499 32.40 -7.21 21.39
C ALA A 499 30.93 -6.78 21.48
N GLN A 500 29.97 -7.57 20.96
CA GLN A 500 28.54 -7.30 21.14
C GLN A 500 28.14 -7.21 22.63
N CYS A 501 28.89 -7.87 23.53
CA CYS A 501 28.67 -7.78 24.97
C CYS A 501 28.76 -6.35 25.51
N LEU A 502 29.42 -5.43 24.80
CA LEU A 502 29.49 -4.00 25.17
C LEU A 502 28.10 -3.35 25.30
N GLN A 503 27.08 -3.84 24.60
CA GLN A 503 25.71 -3.31 24.68
C GLN A 503 25.05 -3.55 26.04
N GLY A 504 25.39 -4.67 26.70
CA GLY A 504 24.83 -5.04 28.00
C GLY A 504 25.73 -4.72 29.19
N ILE A 505 26.92 -4.16 28.97
CA ILE A 505 27.83 -3.77 30.05
C ILE A 505 27.42 -2.38 30.58
N PRO A 506 27.33 -2.18 31.91
CA PRO A 506 26.99 -0.88 32.48
C PRO A 506 27.97 0.23 32.07
N PRO A 507 27.49 1.44 31.67
CA PRO A 507 28.33 2.54 31.19
C PRO A 507 29.48 2.93 32.12
N ALA A 508 29.31 2.75 33.44
CA ALA A 508 30.32 3.05 34.45
C ALA A 508 31.61 2.19 34.32
N LEU A 509 31.55 1.05 33.61
CA LEU A 509 32.67 0.14 33.38
C LEU A 509 33.34 0.35 32.01
N HIS A 510 32.86 1.30 31.20
CA HIS A 510 33.42 1.56 29.88
C HIS A 510 34.76 2.30 29.96
N GLY A 511 35.73 1.84 29.17
CA GLY A 511 37.05 2.45 29.09
C GLY A 511 37.83 1.96 27.86
N LEU A 512 38.88 2.69 27.48
CA LEU A 512 39.64 2.41 26.26
C LEU A 512 40.26 1.00 26.23
N ASP A 513 40.68 0.49 27.40
CA ASP A 513 41.23 -0.86 27.53
C ASP A 513 40.19 -1.96 27.28
N LEU A 514 38.91 -1.70 27.53
CA LEU A 514 37.80 -2.60 27.24
C LEU A 514 37.61 -2.73 25.71
N TYR A 515 37.59 -1.60 25.01
CA TYR A 515 37.43 -1.56 23.55
C TYR A 515 38.63 -2.16 22.79
N ARG A 516 39.85 -1.91 23.25
CA ARG A 516 41.07 -2.49 22.65
C ARG A 516 41.09 -4.01 22.75
N GLN A 517 40.56 -4.55 23.85
CA GLN A 517 40.52 -5.99 24.12
C GLN A 517 39.26 -6.67 23.56
N ALA A 518 38.33 -5.90 22.99
CA ALA A 518 37.13 -6.44 22.37
C ALA A 518 37.50 -7.31 21.15
N HIS A 519 37.01 -8.54 21.17
CA HIS A 519 37.16 -9.50 20.09
C HIS A 519 35.94 -9.44 19.17
N ILE A 520 36.16 -9.37 17.86
CA ILE A 520 35.10 -9.29 16.85
C ILE A 520 35.02 -10.63 16.15
N LEU A 521 33.89 -11.32 16.30
CA LEU A 521 33.60 -12.54 15.56
C LEU A 521 33.29 -12.20 14.08
N PRO A 522 33.52 -13.12 13.12
CA PRO A 522 33.27 -12.87 11.69
C PRO A 522 31.86 -12.35 11.34
N GLN A 523 30.87 -12.74 12.14
CA GLN A 523 29.46 -12.37 12.01
C GLN A 523 29.05 -11.12 12.83
N SER A 524 29.92 -10.63 13.71
CA SER A 524 29.65 -9.54 14.64
C SER A 524 30.28 -8.22 14.15
N ARG A 525 29.76 -7.09 14.65
CA ARG A 525 30.32 -5.74 14.40
C ARG A 525 30.56 -5.05 15.71
N PHE A 526 31.49 -4.09 15.73
CA PHE A 526 31.77 -3.29 16.91
C PHE A 526 30.58 -2.36 17.21
N PRO A 527 29.94 -2.45 18.40
CA PRO A 527 28.75 -1.65 18.73
C PRO A 527 29.16 -0.25 19.20
N LEU A 528 29.38 0.67 18.26
CA LEU A 528 29.80 2.04 18.58
C LEU A 528 28.75 2.82 19.38
N SER A 529 27.46 2.48 19.25
CA SER A 529 26.36 3.08 20.02
C SER A 529 26.48 2.86 21.52
N SER A 530 27.19 1.81 21.95
CA SER A 530 27.41 1.50 23.37
C SER A 530 28.55 2.31 24.00
N VAL A 531 29.29 3.08 23.20
CA VAL A 531 30.40 3.90 23.71
C VAL A 531 29.83 5.19 24.31
N PRO A 532 30.06 5.48 25.60
CA PRO A 532 29.62 6.74 26.21
C PRO A 532 30.18 7.94 25.45
N GLU A 533 29.35 8.95 25.22
CA GLU A 533 29.71 10.14 24.43
C GLU A 533 30.99 10.82 24.92
N ALA A 534 31.20 10.84 26.25
CA ALA A 534 32.40 11.40 26.89
C ALA A 534 33.72 10.69 26.52
N LEU A 535 33.65 9.49 25.93
CA LEU A 535 34.80 8.69 25.50
C LEU A 535 34.96 8.66 23.97
N LEU A 536 34.06 9.29 23.21
CA LEU A 536 34.16 9.33 21.75
C LEU A 536 35.20 10.36 21.31
N ASP A 537 36.18 9.89 20.53
CA ASP A 537 37.14 10.72 19.82
C ASP A 537 37.52 10.09 18.48
N ALA A 538 38.41 10.74 17.72
CA ALA A 538 38.85 10.24 16.42
C ALA A 538 39.62 8.90 16.50
N GLU A 539 40.36 8.62 17.58
CA GLU A 539 41.11 7.37 17.75
C GLU A 539 40.14 6.20 18.01
N VAL A 540 39.14 6.40 18.86
CA VAL A 540 38.09 5.43 19.16
C VAL A 540 37.21 5.16 17.94
N CYS A 541 36.82 6.19 17.19
CA CYS A 541 36.05 6.02 15.96
C CYS A 541 36.84 5.25 14.89
N GLN A 542 38.13 5.53 14.72
CA GLN A 542 38.99 4.79 13.80
C GLN A 542 39.16 3.33 14.24
N LEU A 543 39.41 3.09 15.53
CA LEU A 543 39.50 1.75 16.11
C LEU A 543 38.21 0.95 15.91
N ALA A 544 37.05 1.59 16.08
CA ALA A 544 35.75 0.96 15.84
C ALA A 544 35.59 0.54 14.38
N ILE A 545 35.98 1.38 13.41
CA ILE A 545 35.96 1.06 11.98
C ILE A 545 36.93 -0.09 11.66
N ASP A 546 38.13 -0.10 12.24
CA ASP A 546 39.08 -1.22 12.11
C ASP A 546 38.52 -2.54 12.67
N LYS A 547 37.61 -2.43 13.64
CA LYS A 547 36.87 -3.53 14.26
C LYS A 547 35.50 -3.78 13.59
N GLY A 548 35.26 -3.22 12.41
CA GLY A 548 34.08 -3.52 11.58
C GLY A 548 32.83 -2.68 11.86
N ALA A 549 32.93 -1.58 12.63
CA ALA A 549 31.84 -0.60 12.75
C ALA A 549 31.58 0.10 11.41
N ARG A 550 30.32 0.48 11.19
CA ARG A 550 29.92 1.24 10.00
C ARG A 550 30.09 2.75 10.25
N LEU A 551 30.33 3.51 9.17
CA LEU A 551 30.52 4.96 9.27
C LEU A 551 29.24 5.70 9.69
N ASP A 552 28.06 5.16 9.38
CA ASP A 552 26.76 5.74 9.79
C ASP A 552 26.55 5.71 11.32
N GLN A 553 27.19 4.78 12.01
CA GLN A 553 27.19 4.72 13.48
C GLN A 553 28.12 5.74 14.13
N VAL A 554 29.05 6.34 13.36
CA VAL A 554 29.92 7.40 13.87
C VAL A 554 29.12 8.71 13.90
N PRO A 555 29.05 9.43 15.03
CA PRO A 555 28.36 10.71 15.09
C PRO A 555 28.92 11.72 14.08
N LEU A 556 28.04 12.56 13.52
CA LEU A 556 28.40 13.55 12.49
C LEU A 556 29.58 14.44 12.89
N ALA A 557 29.66 14.83 14.17
CA ALA A 557 30.74 15.65 14.73
C ALA A 557 32.14 15.03 14.53
N TRP A 558 32.23 13.71 14.41
CA TRP A 558 33.50 12.97 14.27
C TRP A 558 33.77 12.48 12.83
N ARG A 559 32.83 12.69 11.88
CA ARG A 559 32.99 12.32 10.46
C ARG A 559 33.87 13.32 9.69
N SER A 560 35.15 13.37 10.06
CA SER A 560 36.15 14.17 9.34
C SER A 560 36.40 13.61 7.93
N ALA A 561 36.87 14.46 7.00
CA ALA A 561 37.23 14.04 5.64
C ALA A 561 38.21 12.85 5.62
N ALA A 562 39.19 12.85 6.54
CA ALA A 562 40.17 11.78 6.66
C ALA A 562 39.54 10.45 7.12
N LEU A 563 38.64 10.49 8.11
CA LEU A 563 37.94 9.29 8.60
C LEU A 563 36.97 8.74 7.56
N CYS A 564 36.23 9.61 6.87
CA CYS A 564 35.32 9.22 5.78
C CYS A 564 36.09 8.55 4.63
N GLN A 565 37.21 9.12 4.20
CA GLN A 565 38.07 8.49 3.18
C GLN A 565 38.59 7.13 3.66
N TYR A 566 39.10 7.06 4.89
CA TYR A 566 39.60 5.83 5.50
C TYR A 566 38.55 4.70 5.54
N ALA A 567 37.30 5.05 5.85
CA ALA A 567 36.17 4.13 5.90
C ALA A 567 35.79 3.62 4.50
N VAL A 568 35.68 4.52 3.51
CA VAL A 568 35.34 4.16 2.12
C VAL A 568 36.42 3.26 1.49
N GLU A 569 37.71 3.53 1.77
CA GLU A 569 38.82 2.67 1.35
C GLU A 569 38.70 1.22 1.86
N ARG A 570 37.97 1.01 2.95
CA ARG A 570 37.71 -0.32 3.56
C ARG A 570 36.32 -0.88 3.26
N GLY A 571 35.58 -0.26 2.33
CA GLY A 571 34.25 -0.73 1.92
C GLY A 571 33.07 -0.03 2.60
N GLY A 572 33.29 1.11 3.25
CA GLY A 572 32.22 1.98 3.74
C GLY A 572 31.38 2.57 2.60
N SER A 573 30.09 2.82 2.88
CA SER A 573 29.13 3.42 1.94
C SER A 573 29.25 4.95 1.88
N LEU A 574 29.08 5.54 0.69
CA LEU A 574 28.99 6.99 0.49
C LEU A 574 27.77 7.62 1.17
N GLU A 575 26.70 6.85 1.37
CA GLU A 575 25.49 7.28 2.08
C GLU A 575 25.83 7.87 3.45
N ALA A 576 26.73 7.20 4.18
CA ALA A 576 27.18 7.61 5.51
C ALA A 576 28.16 8.80 5.48
N VAL A 577 28.66 9.20 4.31
CA VAL A 577 29.54 10.36 4.16
C VAL A 577 28.67 11.62 4.02
N PRO A 578 28.89 12.67 4.84
CA PRO A 578 28.20 13.95 4.67
C PRO A 578 28.39 14.50 3.25
N GLU A 579 27.32 15.03 2.65
CA GLU A 579 27.33 15.43 1.23
C GLU A 579 28.44 16.44 0.91
N VAL A 580 28.68 17.41 1.80
CA VAL A 580 29.76 18.40 1.71
C VAL A 580 31.18 17.79 1.64
N LEU A 581 31.36 16.53 2.04
CA LEU A 581 32.63 15.82 1.99
C LEU A 581 32.74 14.86 0.79
N ARG A 582 31.68 14.70 -0.02
CA ARG A 582 31.65 13.83 -1.21
C ARG A 582 32.35 14.47 -2.39
N SER A 583 33.69 14.50 -2.34
CA SER A 583 34.51 14.94 -3.47
C SER A 583 34.44 13.95 -4.65
N GLN A 584 34.70 14.43 -5.86
CA GLN A 584 34.75 13.58 -7.06
C GLN A 584 35.67 12.36 -6.88
N ALA A 585 36.87 12.55 -6.33
CA ALA A 585 37.83 11.46 -6.11
C ALA A 585 37.31 10.39 -5.13
N LEU A 586 36.62 10.81 -4.07
CA LEU A 586 36.01 9.89 -3.10
C LEU A 586 34.84 9.11 -3.71
N CYS A 587 34.01 9.78 -4.51
CA CYS A 587 32.90 9.17 -5.24
C CYS A 587 33.40 8.12 -6.24
N GLU A 588 34.42 8.46 -7.05
CA GLU A 588 35.02 7.51 -8.00
C GLU A 588 35.61 6.27 -7.29
N LEU A 589 36.27 6.47 -6.14
CA LEU A 589 36.81 5.38 -5.34
C LEU A 589 35.70 4.43 -4.85
N ALA A 590 34.62 4.97 -4.31
CA ALA A 590 33.49 4.17 -3.83
C ALA A 590 32.81 3.38 -4.96
N VAL A 591 32.55 4.05 -6.09
CA VAL A 591 31.92 3.44 -7.27
C VAL A 591 32.80 2.32 -7.87
N ARG A 592 34.13 2.45 -7.86
CA ARG A 592 35.04 1.36 -8.28
C ARG A 592 34.97 0.12 -7.40
N ARG A 593 34.63 0.27 -6.12
CA ARG A 593 34.46 -0.88 -5.21
C ARG A 593 33.10 -1.54 -5.40
N SER A 594 32.06 -0.74 -5.62
CA SER A 594 30.71 -1.23 -5.92
C SER A 594 29.96 -0.21 -6.75
N GLY A 595 29.56 -0.60 -7.96
CA GLY A 595 28.85 0.29 -8.89
C GLY A 595 27.56 0.87 -8.33
N GLY A 596 26.90 0.15 -7.41
CA GLY A 596 25.68 0.62 -6.71
C GLY A 596 25.87 1.88 -5.85
N GLN A 597 27.10 2.29 -5.56
CA GLN A 597 27.37 3.54 -4.84
C GLN A 597 26.98 4.80 -5.64
N ILE A 598 26.69 4.66 -6.94
CA ILE A 598 26.28 5.75 -7.83
C ILE A 598 25.05 6.51 -7.33
N GLN A 599 24.11 5.83 -6.66
CA GLN A 599 22.89 6.44 -6.13
C GLN A 599 23.16 7.49 -5.02
N PHE A 600 24.32 7.42 -4.37
CA PHE A 600 24.74 8.34 -3.32
C PHE A 600 25.73 9.40 -3.80
N VAL A 601 26.10 9.38 -5.07
CA VAL A 601 26.93 10.42 -5.68
C VAL A 601 26.06 11.67 -5.87
N PRO A 602 26.51 12.87 -5.47
CA PRO A 602 25.75 14.11 -5.67
C PRO A 602 25.36 14.30 -7.15
N PRO A 603 24.16 14.82 -7.46
CA PRO A 603 23.69 14.96 -8.85
C PRO A 603 24.66 15.70 -9.76
N ALA A 604 25.35 16.72 -9.24
CA ALA A 604 26.36 17.49 -9.98
C ALA A 604 27.57 16.65 -10.44
N LEU A 605 27.82 15.50 -9.81
CA LEU A 605 28.94 14.58 -10.11
C LEU A 605 28.49 13.31 -10.85
N GLN A 606 27.18 13.09 -11.03
CA GLN A 606 26.62 11.97 -11.80
C GLN A 606 26.73 12.21 -13.32
N THR A 607 27.95 12.46 -13.77
CA THR A 607 28.27 12.62 -15.19
C THR A 607 28.18 11.30 -15.94
N GLU A 608 28.08 11.35 -17.27
CA GLU A 608 28.12 10.16 -18.15
C GLU A 608 29.32 9.24 -17.82
N ALA A 609 30.50 9.83 -17.56
CA ALA A 609 31.69 9.10 -17.17
C ALA A 609 31.54 8.35 -15.83
N MET A 610 30.83 8.93 -14.86
CA MET A 610 30.56 8.28 -13.57
C MET A 610 29.60 7.10 -13.72
N TRP A 611 28.58 7.22 -14.59
CA TRP A 611 27.67 6.11 -14.91
C TRP A 611 28.36 4.96 -15.63
N ILE A 612 29.28 5.26 -16.56
CA ILE A 612 30.11 4.24 -17.22
C ILE A 612 30.99 3.52 -16.19
N LEU A 613 31.58 4.27 -15.25
CA LEU A 613 32.37 3.70 -14.16
C LEU A 613 31.52 2.80 -13.26
N ALA A 614 30.30 3.24 -12.93
CA ALA A 614 29.36 2.45 -12.14
C ALA A 614 29.00 1.15 -12.86
N LEU A 615 28.65 1.21 -14.15
CA LEU A 615 28.37 0.03 -14.97
C LEU A 615 29.56 -0.95 -14.95
N ALA A 616 30.80 -0.46 -15.11
CA ALA A 616 32.00 -1.28 -15.11
C ALA A 616 32.25 -2.06 -13.81
N HIS A 617 31.71 -1.60 -12.69
CA HIS A 617 31.93 -2.17 -11.34
C HIS A 617 30.63 -2.65 -10.68
N SER A 618 29.56 -2.82 -11.45
CA SER A 618 28.27 -3.29 -10.97
C SER A 618 28.14 -4.82 -11.04
N THR A 619 27.38 -5.40 -10.12
CA THR A 619 26.90 -6.78 -10.22
C THR A 619 25.69 -6.88 -11.15
N CYS A 620 25.32 -8.09 -11.59
CA CYS A 620 24.12 -8.32 -12.41
C CYS A 620 22.85 -7.68 -11.79
N TRP A 621 22.69 -7.84 -10.47
CA TRP A 621 21.57 -7.21 -9.75
C TRP A 621 21.61 -5.68 -9.80
N GLN A 622 22.78 -5.06 -9.62
CA GLN A 622 22.93 -3.60 -9.68
C GLN A 622 22.70 -3.05 -11.09
N ILE A 623 23.12 -3.78 -12.13
CA ILE A 623 22.87 -3.40 -13.52
C ILE A 623 21.37 -3.33 -13.82
N ARG A 624 20.57 -4.23 -13.23
CA ARG A 624 19.12 -4.26 -13.42
C ARG A 624 18.37 -3.22 -12.60
N ASN A 625 18.81 -2.98 -11.36
CA ASN A 625 18.03 -2.21 -10.39
C ASN A 625 18.56 -0.80 -10.14
N THR A 626 19.84 -0.54 -10.41
CA THR A 626 20.50 0.74 -10.09
C THR A 626 20.93 1.51 -11.32
N ILE A 627 21.33 0.82 -12.41
CA ILE A 627 21.81 1.48 -13.63
C ILE A 627 20.62 1.78 -14.56
N PRO A 628 20.37 3.05 -14.92
CA PRO A 628 19.29 3.41 -15.85
C PRO A 628 19.49 2.79 -17.24
N ALA A 629 18.39 2.47 -17.92
CA ALA A 629 18.44 1.93 -19.28
C ALA A 629 19.18 2.86 -20.28
N SER A 630 19.13 4.17 -20.06
CA SER A 630 19.88 5.17 -20.84
C SER A 630 21.40 5.03 -20.72
N CYS A 631 21.90 4.39 -19.67
CA CYS A 631 23.33 4.12 -19.45
C CYS A 631 23.74 2.71 -19.91
N LEU A 632 22.81 1.89 -20.43
CA LEU A 632 23.07 0.53 -20.91
C LEU A 632 23.22 0.45 -22.44
N THR A 633 23.33 1.60 -23.13
CA THR A 633 23.54 1.62 -24.58
C THR A 633 24.79 0.87 -24.99
N LEU A 634 24.87 0.46 -26.26
CA LEU A 634 26.05 -0.20 -26.82
C LEU A 634 27.35 0.57 -26.54
N VAL A 635 27.34 1.90 -26.73
CA VAL A 635 28.52 2.75 -26.54
C VAL A 635 28.99 2.72 -25.08
N HIS A 636 28.07 2.87 -24.13
CA HIS A 636 28.39 2.80 -22.70
C HIS A 636 28.90 1.40 -22.30
N ARG A 637 28.26 0.32 -22.78
CA ARG A 637 28.72 -1.06 -22.56
C ARG A 637 30.16 -1.26 -23.06
N GLN A 638 30.47 -0.78 -24.26
CA GLN A 638 31.82 -0.87 -24.84
C GLN A 638 32.85 -0.08 -24.01
N GLN A 639 32.50 1.12 -23.54
CA GLN A 639 33.39 1.93 -22.71
C GLN A 639 33.59 1.31 -21.32
N ALA A 640 32.53 0.79 -20.69
CA ALA A 640 32.61 0.11 -19.39
C ALA A 640 33.47 -1.17 -19.46
N LEU A 641 33.33 -1.95 -20.54
CA LEU A 641 34.18 -3.12 -20.78
C LEU A 641 35.67 -2.77 -20.82
N ARG A 642 36.05 -1.63 -21.42
CA ARG A 642 37.45 -1.17 -21.41
C ARG A 642 37.98 -0.89 -19.99
N LEU A 643 37.11 -0.50 -19.07
CA LEU A 643 37.49 -0.18 -17.68
C LEU A 643 37.65 -1.44 -16.83
N ASN A 644 36.82 -2.46 -17.06
CA ASN A 644 36.84 -3.69 -16.27
C ASN A 644 36.38 -4.91 -17.09
N LYS A 645 37.31 -5.84 -17.34
CA LYS A 645 37.02 -7.14 -17.99
C LYS A 645 36.02 -7.98 -17.19
N GLY A 646 36.04 -7.89 -15.85
CA GLY A 646 35.16 -8.65 -14.95
C GLY A 646 33.67 -8.36 -15.15
N LEU A 647 33.34 -7.23 -15.80
CA LEU A 647 31.96 -6.89 -16.19
C LEU A 647 31.32 -7.99 -17.05
N LEU A 648 32.08 -8.71 -17.88
CA LEU A 648 31.51 -9.76 -18.75
C LEU A 648 30.79 -10.88 -17.96
N GLN A 649 31.25 -11.18 -16.74
CA GLN A 649 30.60 -12.18 -15.88
C GLN A 649 29.35 -11.63 -15.17
N GLN A 650 29.22 -10.31 -15.09
CA GLN A 650 28.16 -9.62 -14.37
C GLN A 650 27.09 -9.06 -15.31
N LEU A 651 27.37 -8.92 -16.61
CA LEU A 651 26.39 -8.48 -17.59
C LEU A 651 25.25 -9.49 -17.70
N PRO A 652 23.98 -9.06 -17.55
CA PRO A 652 22.85 -9.89 -17.90
C PRO A 652 22.95 -10.39 -19.35
N GLY A 653 22.62 -11.67 -19.59
CA GLY A 653 22.80 -12.33 -20.88
C GLY A 653 22.12 -11.63 -22.06
N TYR A 654 20.94 -11.05 -21.83
CA TYR A 654 20.22 -10.26 -22.84
C TYR A 654 20.95 -8.98 -23.29
N LEU A 655 21.94 -8.49 -22.52
CA LEU A 655 22.79 -7.35 -22.88
C LEU A 655 24.08 -7.76 -23.61
N VAL A 656 24.30 -9.04 -23.90
CA VAL A 656 25.47 -9.51 -24.67
C VAL A 656 25.03 -9.91 -26.07
N ASP A 657 24.67 -8.90 -26.86
CA ASP A 657 24.35 -9.00 -28.28
C ASP A 657 25.60 -9.24 -29.14
N ALA A 658 25.40 -9.47 -30.44
CA ALA A 658 26.50 -9.76 -31.38
C ALA A 658 27.55 -8.63 -31.44
N GLU A 659 27.13 -7.37 -31.30
CA GLU A 659 28.03 -6.22 -31.35
C GLU A 659 28.87 -6.09 -30.08
N THR A 660 28.24 -6.28 -28.92
CA THR A 660 28.91 -6.29 -27.60
C THR A 660 29.89 -7.45 -27.51
N TYR A 661 29.48 -8.65 -27.96
CA TYR A 661 30.33 -9.83 -27.98
C TYR A 661 31.53 -9.65 -28.93
N ALA A 662 31.30 -9.19 -30.17
CA ALA A 662 32.38 -8.93 -31.13
C ALA A 662 33.40 -7.91 -30.59
N TYR A 663 32.91 -6.89 -29.88
CA TYR A 663 33.77 -5.92 -29.23
C TYR A 663 34.59 -6.54 -28.08
N ALA A 664 33.96 -7.33 -27.22
CA ALA A 664 34.65 -8.06 -26.15
C ALA A 664 35.72 -9.02 -26.70
N VAL A 665 35.44 -9.74 -27.79
CA VAL A 665 36.41 -10.58 -28.51
C VAL A 665 37.59 -9.74 -29.02
N SER A 666 37.33 -8.53 -29.55
CA SER A 666 38.40 -7.65 -30.03
C SER A 666 39.33 -7.15 -28.92
N LEU A 667 38.85 -7.07 -27.67
CA LEU A 667 39.62 -6.64 -26.50
C LEU A 667 40.33 -7.81 -25.81
N TYR A 668 39.64 -8.93 -25.62
CA TYR A 668 40.05 -10.01 -24.70
C TYR A 668 40.09 -11.40 -25.34
N GLY A 669 39.74 -11.54 -26.62
CA GLY A 669 39.60 -12.85 -27.27
C GLY A 669 40.91 -13.62 -27.48
N GLN A 670 42.07 -13.01 -27.17
CA GLN A 670 43.38 -13.67 -27.16
C GLN A 670 43.86 -14.01 -25.74
N ASP A 671 43.09 -13.65 -24.71
CA ASP A 671 43.45 -13.92 -23.32
C ASP A 671 43.27 -15.42 -23.01
N GLU A 672 44.18 -16.01 -22.24
CA GLU A 672 44.19 -17.45 -21.94
C GLU A 672 42.92 -17.94 -21.19
N ASP A 673 42.25 -17.06 -20.46
CA ASP A 673 41.02 -17.32 -19.69
C ASP A 673 39.73 -17.04 -20.49
N TRP A 674 39.80 -16.56 -21.73
CA TRP A 674 38.62 -16.18 -22.53
C TRP A 674 37.63 -17.34 -22.70
N ASP A 675 38.11 -18.53 -23.07
CA ASP A 675 37.23 -19.69 -23.25
C ASP A 675 36.55 -20.12 -21.94
N ALA A 676 37.26 -20.02 -20.81
CA ALA A 676 36.71 -20.33 -19.49
C ALA A 676 35.67 -19.29 -19.04
N LEU A 677 35.85 -18.02 -19.43
CA LEU A 677 34.89 -16.94 -19.16
C LEU A 677 33.61 -17.10 -19.97
N VAL A 678 33.70 -17.48 -21.25
CA VAL A 678 32.53 -17.60 -22.14
C VAL A 678 31.75 -18.89 -21.91
N ALA A 679 32.41 -19.99 -21.52
CA ALA A 679 31.80 -21.32 -21.40
C ALA A 679 30.51 -21.39 -20.56
N PRO A 680 30.40 -20.75 -19.38
CA PRO A 680 29.18 -20.77 -18.55
C PRO A 680 27.97 -20.09 -19.20
N HIS A 681 28.19 -19.25 -20.22
CA HIS A 681 27.18 -18.43 -20.89
C HIS A 681 26.74 -18.98 -22.26
N ARG A 682 27.32 -20.11 -22.69
CA ARG A 682 26.92 -20.80 -23.93
C ARG A 682 25.65 -21.61 -23.73
N LEU A 683 24.98 -21.89 -24.85
CA LEU A 683 23.78 -22.73 -24.90
C LEU A 683 23.95 -24.05 -24.14
N GLU A 684 25.06 -24.77 -24.32
CA GLU A 684 25.25 -26.10 -23.74
C GLU A 684 25.33 -26.07 -22.21
N ALA A 685 25.94 -25.03 -21.64
CA ALA A 685 26.04 -24.86 -20.19
C ALA A 685 24.73 -24.36 -19.58
N CYS A 686 23.98 -23.55 -20.32
CA CYS A 686 22.71 -22.98 -19.87
C CYS A 686 21.52 -23.94 -19.98
N GLN A 687 21.73 -25.16 -20.48
CA GLN A 687 20.71 -26.23 -20.59
C GLN A 687 20.54 -27.08 -19.32
N ALA A 688 21.33 -26.84 -18.27
CA ALA A 688 21.24 -27.57 -16.99
C ALA A 688 20.04 -27.10 -16.13
N ASP A 689 19.47 -28.00 -15.32
CA ASP A 689 18.22 -27.80 -14.54
C ASP A 689 18.24 -26.64 -13.52
N GLN A 690 19.35 -25.92 -13.32
CA GLN A 690 19.52 -24.87 -12.31
C GLN A 690 19.82 -23.47 -12.90
N CYS A 691 19.77 -23.29 -14.22
CA CYS A 691 20.15 -22.04 -14.90
C CYS A 691 18.96 -21.10 -15.14
N HIS A 692 19.13 -19.79 -14.91
CA HIS A 692 18.18 -18.75 -15.32
C HIS A 692 18.53 -18.29 -16.75
N PHE A 693 17.89 -18.92 -17.75
CA PHE A 693 18.30 -18.85 -19.16
C PHE A 693 18.51 -17.42 -19.70
N VAL A 694 17.58 -16.50 -19.43
CA VAL A 694 17.62 -15.10 -19.91
C VAL A 694 18.82 -14.31 -19.36
N GLU A 695 19.21 -14.62 -18.13
CA GLU A 695 20.26 -13.90 -17.41
C GLU A 695 21.64 -14.49 -17.66
N GLN A 696 21.71 -15.81 -17.83
CA GLN A 696 22.99 -16.51 -17.92
C GLN A 696 23.42 -16.76 -19.37
N CYS A 697 22.50 -17.07 -20.29
CA CYS A 697 22.84 -17.33 -21.69
C CYS A 697 22.99 -16.02 -22.46
N TRP A 698 24.17 -15.77 -23.02
CA TRP A 698 24.39 -14.56 -23.82
C TRP A 698 23.54 -14.57 -25.08
N LEU A 699 22.91 -13.42 -25.38
CA LEU A 699 21.98 -13.25 -26.49
C LEU A 699 22.60 -13.66 -27.85
N VAL A 700 23.89 -13.39 -28.04
CA VAL A 700 24.63 -13.79 -29.26
C VAL A 700 24.58 -15.31 -29.55
N PHE A 701 24.31 -16.14 -28.54
CA PHE A 701 24.21 -17.59 -28.69
C PHE A 701 22.78 -18.09 -28.84
N TRP A 702 21.77 -17.23 -28.84
CA TRP A 702 20.38 -17.69 -28.95
C TRP A 702 20.07 -18.15 -30.38
N ASP A 703 19.38 -19.27 -30.50
CA ASP A 703 18.84 -19.78 -31.77
C ASP A 703 17.33 -20.06 -31.67
N GLU A 704 16.65 -20.10 -32.82
CA GLU A 704 15.19 -20.26 -32.88
C GLU A 704 14.73 -21.58 -32.21
N ALA A 705 15.50 -22.66 -32.39
CA ALA A 705 15.17 -23.97 -31.82
C ALA A 705 15.20 -23.95 -30.29
N THR A 706 16.19 -23.30 -29.69
CA THR A 706 16.33 -23.20 -28.24
C THR A 706 15.29 -22.27 -27.63
N VAL A 707 15.02 -21.13 -28.28
CA VAL A 707 13.97 -20.20 -27.85
C VAL A 707 12.61 -20.90 -27.84
N LEU A 708 12.25 -21.58 -28.93
CA LEU A 708 11.00 -22.36 -29.01
C LEU A 708 10.92 -23.48 -27.96
N ARG A 709 12.04 -24.12 -27.63
CA ARG A 709 12.09 -25.13 -26.57
C ARG A 709 11.78 -24.52 -25.20
N HIS A 710 12.37 -23.37 -24.86
CA HIS A 710 12.19 -22.73 -23.55
C HIS A 710 10.82 -22.06 -23.38
N ILE A 711 10.18 -21.62 -24.47
CA ILE A 711 8.78 -21.16 -24.43
C ILE A 711 7.83 -22.30 -24.05
N ARG A 712 8.11 -23.54 -24.50
CA ARG A 712 7.26 -24.73 -24.34
C ARG A 712 7.52 -25.54 -23.07
N LEU A 713 8.29 -25.02 -22.12
CA LEU A 713 8.55 -25.72 -20.85
C LEU A 713 7.35 -25.59 -19.92
N ASP A 714 6.61 -26.67 -19.70
CA ASP A 714 5.49 -26.70 -18.75
C ASP A 714 5.98 -26.92 -17.31
N GLY A 715 5.64 -26.03 -16.37
CA GLY A 715 5.67 -26.32 -14.92
C GLY A 715 6.75 -25.65 -14.05
N HIS A 716 7.60 -24.77 -14.59
CA HIS A 716 8.57 -24.01 -13.79
C HIS A 716 8.63 -22.53 -14.22
N ALA A 717 7.84 -21.67 -13.58
CA ALA A 717 7.72 -20.23 -13.90
C ALA A 717 9.08 -19.50 -13.94
N ALA A 718 10.09 -19.92 -13.16
CA ALA A 718 11.42 -19.32 -13.18
C ALA A 718 12.31 -19.76 -14.38
N LYS A 719 11.85 -20.68 -15.24
CA LYS A 719 12.62 -21.28 -16.34
C LYS A 719 11.98 -21.13 -17.71
N GLN A 720 10.69 -20.78 -17.75
CA GLN A 720 9.96 -20.54 -18.97
C GLN A 720 10.42 -19.21 -19.56
N LEU A 721 10.63 -19.17 -20.87
CA LEU A 721 10.96 -17.93 -21.57
C LEU A 721 9.66 -17.22 -21.95
N HIS A 722 9.41 -16.05 -21.38
CA HIS A 722 8.20 -15.31 -21.62
C HIS A 722 8.33 -14.38 -22.83
N PRO A 723 7.21 -13.95 -23.46
CA PRO A 723 7.26 -13.08 -24.63
C PRO A 723 8.01 -11.76 -24.39
N TYR A 724 7.94 -11.20 -23.17
CA TYR A 724 8.62 -9.96 -22.80
C TYR A 724 10.13 -10.12 -22.53
N ASP A 725 10.64 -11.34 -22.42
CA ASP A 725 12.07 -11.62 -22.23
C ASP A 725 12.83 -11.71 -23.57
N ILE A 726 12.11 -11.78 -24.70
CA ILE A 726 12.68 -11.99 -26.02
C ILE A 726 12.86 -10.64 -26.72
N PRO A 727 14.08 -10.28 -27.14
CA PRO A 727 14.29 -9.06 -27.90
C PRO A 727 13.53 -9.10 -29.25
N ALA A 728 12.96 -7.97 -29.66
CA ALA A 728 12.19 -7.86 -30.92
C ALA A 728 12.96 -8.37 -32.16
N SER A 729 14.29 -8.28 -32.16
CA SER A 729 15.17 -8.78 -33.23
C SER A 729 15.23 -10.31 -33.35
N HIS A 730 14.83 -11.03 -32.31
CA HIS A 730 14.87 -12.50 -32.25
C HIS A 730 13.50 -13.14 -32.44
N PHE A 731 12.44 -12.34 -32.61
CA PHE A 731 11.12 -12.86 -32.94
C PHE A 731 11.05 -13.31 -34.40
N THR A 732 10.67 -14.56 -34.59
CA THR A 732 10.24 -15.12 -35.88
C THR A 732 8.72 -15.39 -35.83
N PRO A 733 8.05 -15.63 -36.98
CA PRO A 733 6.63 -16.02 -36.98
C PRO A 733 6.36 -17.26 -36.10
N ALA A 734 7.27 -18.24 -36.09
CA ALA A 734 7.13 -19.44 -35.27
C ALA A 734 7.25 -19.14 -33.76
N ILE A 735 8.17 -18.25 -33.37
CA ILE A 735 8.32 -17.80 -31.98
C ILE A 735 7.09 -17.01 -31.53
N ALA A 736 6.59 -16.09 -32.37
CA ALA A 736 5.38 -15.32 -32.08
C ALA A 736 4.16 -16.24 -31.86
N GLU A 737 3.96 -17.24 -32.73
CA GLU A 737 2.90 -18.25 -32.56
C GLU A 737 3.06 -19.07 -31.28
N ALA A 738 4.29 -19.51 -30.96
CA ALA A 738 4.56 -20.28 -29.74
C ALA A 738 4.32 -19.44 -28.46
N CYS A 739 4.80 -18.20 -28.45
CA CYS A 739 4.57 -17.24 -27.37
C CYS A 739 3.08 -17.01 -27.13
N PHE A 740 2.32 -16.74 -28.20
CA PHE A 740 0.88 -16.53 -28.09
C PHE A 740 0.12 -17.80 -27.65
N ALA A 741 0.52 -18.97 -28.13
CA ALA A 741 -0.11 -20.23 -27.74
C ALA A 741 0.13 -20.57 -26.25
N SER A 742 1.34 -20.29 -25.76
CA SER A 742 1.71 -20.51 -24.36
C SER A 742 1.02 -19.50 -23.43
N GLU A 743 1.19 -18.20 -23.71
CA GLU A 743 0.72 -17.12 -22.84
C GLU A 743 0.01 -16.03 -23.66
N PRO A 744 -1.25 -16.29 -24.06
CA PRO A 744 -1.96 -15.37 -24.95
C PRO A 744 -2.20 -13.99 -24.31
N VAL A 745 -2.14 -13.87 -22.98
CA VAL A 745 -2.34 -12.59 -22.27
C VAL A 745 -1.26 -11.55 -22.60
N HIS A 746 -0.05 -11.97 -23.00
CA HIS A 746 1.07 -11.08 -23.31
C HIS A 746 1.17 -10.73 -24.81
N LEU A 747 0.03 -10.61 -25.51
CA LEU A 747 -0.03 -10.27 -26.94
C LEU A 747 0.80 -9.01 -27.28
N LYS A 748 0.73 -7.98 -26.43
CA LYS A 748 1.44 -6.71 -26.60
C LYS A 748 2.98 -6.82 -26.60
N ALA A 749 3.53 -7.89 -26.01
CA ALA A 749 4.98 -8.13 -26.01
C ALA A 749 5.49 -8.71 -27.34
N ILE A 750 4.59 -9.20 -28.21
CA ILE A 750 4.94 -9.68 -29.55
C ILE A 750 5.08 -8.48 -30.49
N PRO A 751 6.13 -8.41 -31.33
CA PRO A 751 6.26 -7.33 -32.31
C PRO A 751 5.03 -7.23 -33.21
N THR A 752 4.49 -6.01 -33.35
CA THR A 752 3.23 -5.73 -34.07
C THR A 752 3.19 -6.31 -35.49
N ALA A 753 4.33 -6.34 -36.19
CA ALA A 753 4.45 -6.89 -37.53
C ALA A 753 4.19 -8.41 -37.62
N LEU A 754 4.25 -9.13 -36.50
CA LEU A 754 4.04 -10.58 -36.41
C LEU A 754 2.71 -10.95 -35.76
N ILE A 755 1.98 -9.99 -35.20
CA ILE A 755 0.63 -10.21 -34.68
C ILE A 755 -0.33 -10.40 -35.86
N THR A 756 -1.11 -11.48 -35.84
CA THR A 756 -2.08 -11.78 -36.89
C THR A 756 -3.52 -11.50 -36.45
N LEU A 757 -4.43 -11.27 -37.40
CA LEU A 757 -5.84 -11.08 -37.09
C LEU A 757 -6.45 -12.26 -36.30
N ALA A 758 -6.05 -13.50 -36.63
CA ALA A 758 -6.51 -14.70 -35.93
C ALA A 758 -6.05 -14.72 -34.46
N MET A 759 -4.84 -14.25 -34.16
CA MET A 759 -4.37 -14.07 -32.78
C MET A 759 -5.25 -13.05 -32.05
N CYS A 760 -5.53 -11.89 -32.67
CA CYS A 760 -6.37 -10.85 -32.07
C CYS A 760 -7.80 -11.33 -31.80
N GLU A 761 -8.41 -12.07 -32.73
CA GLU A 761 -9.74 -12.65 -32.56
C GLU A 761 -9.77 -13.66 -31.40
N SER A 762 -8.78 -14.56 -31.35
CA SER A 762 -8.65 -15.53 -30.25
C SER A 762 -8.38 -14.85 -28.90
N PHE A 763 -7.55 -13.80 -28.91
CA PHE A 763 -7.20 -13.01 -27.73
C PHE A 763 -8.42 -12.33 -27.12
N ILE A 764 -9.18 -11.57 -27.92
CA ILE A 764 -10.36 -10.84 -27.41
C ILE A 764 -11.49 -11.76 -26.99
N GLN A 765 -11.63 -12.94 -27.60
CA GLN A 765 -12.57 -13.96 -27.11
C GLN A 765 -12.24 -14.41 -25.68
N ARG A 766 -10.95 -14.50 -25.33
CA ARG A 766 -10.49 -14.92 -24.00
C ARG A 766 -10.38 -13.75 -23.01
N TYR A 767 -9.98 -12.57 -23.49
CA TYR A 767 -9.72 -11.37 -22.70
C TYR A 767 -10.46 -10.16 -23.28
N PRO A 768 -11.81 -10.12 -23.18
CA PRO A 768 -12.62 -9.12 -23.86
C PRO A 768 -12.45 -7.68 -23.32
N ARG A 769 -11.82 -7.51 -22.15
CA ARG A 769 -11.55 -6.21 -21.52
C ARG A 769 -10.19 -5.59 -21.89
N LEU A 770 -9.44 -6.22 -22.81
CA LEU A 770 -8.08 -5.80 -23.19
C LEU A 770 -8.00 -5.34 -24.65
N LEU A 771 -9.01 -4.63 -25.17
CA LEU A 771 -9.00 -4.13 -26.54
C LEU A 771 -7.80 -3.20 -26.83
N GLN A 772 -7.27 -2.54 -25.80
CA GLN A 772 -6.09 -1.68 -25.90
C GLN A 772 -4.82 -2.44 -26.34
N ASP A 773 -4.70 -3.72 -26.00
CA ASP A 773 -3.53 -4.56 -26.32
C ASP A 773 -3.59 -5.15 -27.74
N VAL A 774 -4.72 -4.97 -28.43
CA VAL A 774 -4.87 -5.32 -29.83
C VAL A 774 -4.33 -4.17 -30.69
N PRO A 775 -3.41 -4.45 -31.64
CA PRO A 775 -2.93 -3.43 -32.57
C PRO A 775 -4.07 -2.73 -33.29
N PHE A 776 -3.98 -1.41 -33.42
CA PHE A 776 -5.02 -0.55 -33.96
C PHE A 776 -5.45 -0.99 -35.36
N ALA A 777 -4.49 -1.42 -36.19
CA ALA A 777 -4.73 -1.96 -37.52
C ALA A 777 -5.59 -3.24 -37.55
N HIS A 778 -5.64 -3.99 -36.43
CA HIS A 778 -6.42 -5.22 -36.27
C HIS A 778 -7.72 -5.03 -35.48
N ARG A 779 -8.05 -3.81 -35.05
CA ARG A 779 -9.35 -3.47 -34.42
C ARG A 779 -10.45 -3.39 -35.47
N THR A 780 -10.74 -4.52 -36.11
CA THR A 780 -11.80 -4.67 -37.12
C THR A 780 -13.19 -4.65 -36.48
N VAL A 781 -14.24 -4.60 -37.30
CA VAL A 781 -15.64 -4.69 -36.84
C VAL A 781 -15.83 -5.92 -35.95
N GLY A 782 -15.34 -7.10 -36.37
CA GLY A 782 -15.50 -8.35 -35.62
C GLY A 782 -14.81 -8.34 -34.26
N VAL A 783 -13.56 -7.88 -34.21
CA VAL A 783 -12.78 -7.80 -32.95
C VAL A 783 -13.40 -6.80 -31.98
N CYS A 784 -13.74 -5.60 -32.46
CA CYS A 784 -14.37 -4.57 -31.61
C CYS A 784 -15.74 -5.00 -31.11
N LEU A 785 -16.52 -5.71 -31.94
CA LEU A 785 -17.82 -6.24 -31.55
C LEU A 785 -17.71 -7.26 -30.43
N LEU A 786 -16.75 -8.19 -30.51
CA LEU A 786 -16.50 -9.17 -29.44
C LEU A 786 -16.10 -8.50 -28.11
N ALA A 787 -15.29 -7.44 -28.16
CA ALA A 787 -14.89 -6.68 -26.98
C ALA A 787 -16.07 -5.89 -26.37
N LEU A 788 -16.74 -5.06 -27.19
CA LEU A 788 -17.83 -4.18 -26.73
C LEU A 788 -19.10 -4.94 -26.32
N GLN A 789 -19.34 -6.15 -26.84
CA GLN A 789 -20.41 -7.02 -26.34
C GLN A 789 -20.27 -7.36 -24.84
N ARG A 790 -19.05 -7.32 -24.31
CA ARG A 790 -18.77 -7.64 -22.90
C ARG A 790 -18.52 -6.41 -22.05
N ASP A 791 -18.00 -5.35 -22.65
CA ASP A 791 -17.66 -4.12 -21.94
C ASP A 791 -17.70 -2.90 -22.87
N LEU A 792 -18.80 -2.13 -22.78
CA LEU A 792 -19.03 -0.91 -23.54
C LEU A 792 -18.10 0.24 -23.13
N THR A 793 -17.42 0.19 -21.97
CA THR A 793 -16.54 1.28 -21.52
C THR A 793 -15.33 1.49 -22.44
N GLN A 794 -14.93 0.43 -23.17
CA GLN A 794 -13.83 0.44 -24.13
C GLN A 794 -14.16 1.13 -25.47
N GLN A 795 -15.34 1.76 -25.60
CA GLN A 795 -15.81 2.41 -26.84
C GLN A 795 -14.84 3.44 -27.44
N HIS A 796 -14.02 4.08 -26.62
CA HIS A 796 -13.04 5.10 -27.02
C HIS A 796 -11.82 4.51 -27.75
N LEU A 797 -11.60 3.18 -27.65
CA LEU A 797 -10.50 2.46 -28.30
C LEU A 797 -10.86 1.98 -29.72
N VAL A 798 -12.14 2.10 -30.10
CA VAL A 798 -12.65 1.63 -31.39
C VAL A 798 -12.32 2.64 -32.49
N PRO A 799 -11.72 2.21 -33.62
CA PRO A 799 -11.42 3.12 -34.72
C PRO A 799 -12.69 3.79 -35.26
N ALA A 800 -12.61 5.11 -35.48
CA ALA A 800 -13.72 5.91 -36.01
C ALA A 800 -14.39 5.32 -37.28
N PRO A 801 -13.65 4.72 -38.25
CA PRO A 801 -14.27 4.12 -39.45
C PRO A 801 -15.20 2.95 -39.18
N VAL A 802 -14.98 2.17 -38.11
CA VAL A 802 -15.76 0.96 -37.79
C VAL A 802 -16.80 1.18 -36.71
N LEU A 803 -16.71 2.27 -35.93
CA LEU A 803 -17.58 2.52 -34.78
C LEU A 803 -19.08 2.47 -35.12
N ALA A 804 -19.49 3.11 -36.22
CA ALA A 804 -20.89 3.16 -36.63
C ALA A 804 -21.47 1.76 -36.91
N GLU A 805 -20.68 0.91 -37.57
CA GLU A 805 -21.09 -0.44 -37.92
C GLU A 805 -21.12 -1.36 -36.69
N VAL A 806 -20.10 -1.26 -35.83
CA VAL A 806 -20.05 -2.01 -34.56
C VAL A 806 -21.26 -1.68 -33.68
N ALA A 807 -21.56 -0.39 -33.49
CA ALA A 807 -22.72 0.05 -32.72
C ALA A 807 -24.05 -0.44 -33.34
N ALA A 808 -24.17 -0.39 -34.66
CA ALA A 808 -25.36 -0.90 -35.37
C ALA A 808 -25.58 -2.41 -35.18
N GLN A 809 -24.51 -3.20 -35.21
CA GLN A 809 -24.59 -4.65 -34.99
C GLN A 809 -24.87 -4.99 -33.52
N LEU A 810 -24.31 -4.24 -32.56
CA LEU A 810 -24.62 -4.41 -31.13
C LEU A 810 -26.08 -4.11 -30.80
N LEU A 811 -26.67 -3.07 -31.41
CA LEU A 811 -28.10 -2.72 -31.28
C LEU A 811 -29.03 -3.86 -31.68
N ALA A 812 -28.61 -4.78 -32.56
CA ALA A 812 -29.40 -5.92 -32.97
C ALA A 812 -29.42 -7.07 -31.93
N HIS A 813 -28.56 -7.03 -30.91
CA HIS A 813 -28.24 -8.18 -30.06
C HIS A 813 -28.36 -7.96 -28.54
N LEU A 814 -28.60 -6.74 -28.05
CA LEU A 814 -28.64 -6.42 -26.60
C LEU A 814 -30.03 -5.90 -26.13
N PRO A 815 -30.55 -6.29 -24.94
CA PRO A 815 -31.97 -6.14 -24.59
C PRO A 815 -32.31 -5.10 -23.50
N THR A 816 -31.37 -4.27 -23.01
CA THR A 816 -31.69 -3.23 -22.01
C THR A 816 -31.82 -1.83 -22.63
N THR A 817 -32.72 -1.01 -22.09
CA THR A 817 -33.00 0.34 -22.61
C THR A 817 -31.85 1.33 -22.44
N ALA A 818 -31.04 1.20 -21.38
CA ALA A 818 -29.90 2.09 -21.14
C ALA A 818 -28.72 1.82 -22.11
N GLU A 819 -28.45 0.54 -22.41
CA GLU A 819 -27.44 0.16 -23.40
C GLU A 819 -27.87 0.53 -24.81
N GLU A 820 -29.17 0.42 -25.12
CA GLU A 820 -29.73 0.89 -26.40
C GLU A 820 -29.45 2.39 -26.61
N ASP A 821 -29.67 3.23 -25.60
CA ASP A 821 -29.46 4.66 -25.71
C ASP A 821 -27.97 5.01 -25.94
N ALA A 822 -27.06 4.29 -25.27
CA ALA A 822 -25.62 4.49 -25.43
C ALA A 822 -25.15 4.09 -26.83
N LEU A 823 -25.66 2.97 -27.34
CA LEU A 823 -25.33 2.47 -28.67
C LEU A 823 -25.91 3.36 -29.78
N LEU A 824 -27.10 3.93 -29.61
CA LEU A 824 -27.67 4.92 -30.54
C LEU A 824 -26.81 6.19 -30.61
N LEU A 825 -26.32 6.66 -29.45
CA LEU A 825 -25.40 7.80 -29.40
C LEU A 825 -24.09 7.49 -30.15
N LEU A 826 -23.48 6.33 -29.87
CA LEU A 826 -22.26 5.88 -30.55
C LEU A 826 -22.46 5.70 -32.06
N GLN A 827 -23.57 5.12 -32.49
CA GLN A 827 -23.91 4.96 -33.89
C GLN A 827 -24.03 6.32 -34.58
N GLY A 828 -24.76 7.25 -33.96
CA GLY A 828 -24.93 8.62 -34.46
C GLY A 828 -23.60 9.35 -34.58
N GLN A 829 -22.75 9.29 -33.55
CA GLN A 829 -21.40 9.87 -33.57
C GLN A 829 -20.54 9.23 -34.67
N GLY A 830 -20.53 7.90 -34.76
CA GLY A 830 -19.80 7.13 -35.78
C GLY A 830 -20.16 7.55 -37.21
N LEU A 831 -21.46 7.73 -37.49
CA LEU A 831 -21.94 8.18 -38.80
C LEU A 831 -21.50 9.60 -39.14
N LEU A 832 -21.36 10.47 -38.14
CA LEU A 832 -20.89 11.85 -38.29
C LEU A 832 -19.36 11.94 -38.46
N MET A 833 -18.61 10.91 -38.05
CA MET A 833 -17.15 10.82 -38.23
C MET A 833 -16.73 10.33 -39.63
N GLN A 834 -17.66 9.76 -40.41
CA GLN A 834 -17.35 9.27 -41.76
C GLN A 834 -17.04 10.42 -42.73
N GLN A 835 -16.30 10.10 -43.80
CA GLN A 835 -15.96 11.03 -44.87
C GLN A 835 -16.53 10.53 -46.21
N PRO A 836 -17.62 11.13 -46.76
CA PRO A 836 -18.40 12.25 -46.19
C PRO A 836 -19.33 11.82 -45.03
N PRO A 837 -19.74 12.75 -44.15
CA PRO A 837 -20.63 12.45 -43.02
C PRO A 837 -22.00 11.94 -43.47
N GLN A 838 -22.49 10.86 -42.85
CA GLN A 838 -23.82 10.31 -43.14
C GLN A 838 -24.92 10.99 -42.30
N ALA A 839 -25.06 12.31 -42.46
CA ALA A 839 -25.92 13.13 -41.59
C ALA A 839 -27.40 12.66 -41.54
N ALA A 840 -27.96 12.18 -42.65
CA ALA A 840 -29.34 11.68 -42.69
C ALA A 840 -29.55 10.44 -41.80
N ALA A 841 -28.61 9.49 -41.82
CA ALA A 841 -28.66 8.31 -40.98
C ALA A 841 -28.40 8.67 -39.50
N ALA A 842 -27.47 9.60 -39.25
CA ALA A 842 -27.19 10.10 -37.90
C ALA A 842 -28.44 10.77 -37.28
N ILE A 843 -29.19 11.56 -38.06
CA ILE A 843 -30.45 12.17 -37.61
C ILE A 843 -31.46 11.11 -37.17
N LEU A 844 -31.63 10.04 -37.96
CA LEU A 844 -32.57 8.96 -37.64
C LEU A 844 -32.21 8.25 -36.33
N SER A 845 -30.91 8.02 -36.09
CA SER A 845 -30.43 7.38 -34.87
C SER A 845 -30.59 8.29 -33.66
N LEU A 846 -30.06 9.52 -33.74
CA LEU A 846 -30.02 10.48 -32.63
C LEU A 846 -31.39 11.05 -32.25
N ALA A 847 -32.32 11.18 -33.21
CA ALA A 847 -33.68 11.68 -32.93
C ALA A 847 -34.46 10.77 -31.97
N ARG A 848 -34.12 9.47 -31.89
CA ARG A 848 -34.74 8.53 -30.94
C ARG A 848 -34.42 8.91 -29.48
N LEU A 849 -33.26 9.49 -29.24
CA LEU A 849 -32.81 9.96 -27.92
C LEU A 849 -33.36 11.33 -27.54
N CYS A 850 -33.84 12.09 -28.54
CA CYS A 850 -34.31 13.46 -28.39
C CYS A 850 -35.78 13.60 -28.84
N PRO A 851 -36.75 12.95 -28.19
CA PRO A 851 -38.15 13.03 -28.59
C PRO A 851 -38.70 14.45 -28.42
N ASP A 852 -39.66 14.84 -29.27
CA ASP A 852 -40.26 16.19 -29.26
C ASP A 852 -40.81 16.59 -27.88
N ALA A 853 -41.32 15.61 -27.11
CA ALA A 853 -41.80 15.82 -25.75
C ALA A 853 -40.69 16.27 -24.79
N TRP A 854 -39.48 15.72 -24.91
CA TRP A 854 -38.32 16.12 -24.10
C TRP A 854 -37.77 17.47 -24.57
N LEU A 855 -37.67 17.66 -25.90
CA LEU A 855 -37.29 18.96 -26.47
C LEU A 855 -38.29 20.07 -26.09
N ALA A 856 -39.56 19.76 -25.81
CA ALA A 856 -40.54 20.73 -25.33
C ALA A 856 -40.38 21.13 -23.86
N GLN A 857 -39.68 20.34 -23.03
CA GLN A 857 -39.56 20.56 -21.57
C GLN A 857 -38.62 21.71 -21.17
N GLY A 858 -37.83 22.24 -22.11
CA GLY A 858 -37.22 23.58 -21.98
C GLY A 858 -36.24 23.75 -20.82
N ALA A 859 -35.25 22.89 -20.66
CA ALA A 859 -34.12 23.17 -19.76
C ALA A 859 -33.10 24.08 -20.47
N VAL A 860 -33.37 25.38 -20.51
CA VAL A 860 -32.32 26.38 -20.71
C VAL A 860 -31.66 26.52 -19.34
N LEU A 861 -30.47 25.95 -19.15
CA LEU A 861 -29.65 26.29 -17.99
C LEU A 861 -29.37 27.79 -18.08
N THR A 862 -29.95 28.56 -17.18
CA THR A 862 -29.52 29.94 -16.99
C THR A 862 -28.21 29.91 -16.21
N ALA A 863 -27.40 30.96 -16.34
CA ALA A 863 -26.10 31.05 -15.65
C ALA A 863 -26.20 30.99 -14.11
N ASP A 864 -27.42 31.11 -13.55
CA ASP A 864 -27.71 30.98 -12.11
C ASP A 864 -28.03 29.53 -11.68
N ASP A 865 -28.30 28.60 -12.61
CA ASP A 865 -28.67 27.20 -12.28
C ASP A 865 -27.45 26.29 -12.00
N THR A 866 -26.23 26.81 -12.15
CA THR A 866 -24.98 26.06 -11.90
C THR A 866 -24.69 25.78 -10.42
N GLU A 867 -25.49 26.32 -9.50
CA GLU A 867 -25.40 26.01 -8.06
C GLU A 867 -26.22 24.77 -7.64
N SER A 868 -27.05 24.21 -8.54
CA SER A 868 -27.93 23.09 -8.21
C SER A 868 -27.50 21.79 -8.89
N ALA A 869 -27.11 20.80 -8.07
CA ALA A 869 -26.94 19.36 -8.30
C ALA A 869 -26.32 18.88 -9.66
N PRO A 870 -25.34 17.96 -9.64
CA PRO A 870 -24.76 17.42 -10.88
C PRO A 870 -25.84 16.74 -11.75
N LEU A 871 -25.75 16.94 -13.08
CA LEU A 871 -26.64 16.28 -14.03
C LEU A 871 -26.58 14.75 -13.86
N THR A 872 -27.73 14.08 -13.96
CA THR A 872 -27.76 12.63 -14.07
C THR A 872 -27.08 12.17 -15.38
N ALA A 873 -26.50 10.97 -15.39
CA ALA A 873 -25.83 10.41 -16.57
C ALA A 873 -26.75 10.35 -17.80
N GLU A 874 -28.04 10.03 -17.60
CA GLU A 874 -29.06 9.99 -18.64
C GLU A 874 -29.30 11.38 -19.26
N GLU A 875 -29.34 12.43 -18.43
CA GLU A 875 -29.53 13.80 -18.92
C GLU A 875 -28.31 14.33 -19.67
N ALA A 876 -27.10 14.03 -19.19
CA ALA A 876 -25.85 14.35 -19.88
C ALA A 876 -25.78 13.67 -21.26
N GLN A 877 -26.21 12.42 -21.34
CA GLN A 877 -26.27 11.64 -22.58
C GLN A 877 -27.29 12.22 -23.58
N ARG A 878 -28.49 12.59 -23.12
CA ARG A 878 -29.51 13.24 -23.97
C ARG A 878 -29.05 14.60 -24.50
N ARG A 879 -28.39 15.41 -23.67
CA ARG A 879 -27.82 16.69 -24.10
C ARG A 879 -26.70 16.51 -25.12
N HIS A 880 -25.86 15.47 -24.96
CA HIS A 880 -24.85 15.10 -25.95
C HIS A 880 -25.51 14.71 -27.28
N ALA A 881 -26.52 13.83 -27.24
CA ALA A 881 -27.29 13.43 -28.42
C ALA A 881 -27.95 14.63 -29.11
N CYS A 882 -28.49 15.57 -28.35
CA CYS A 882 -29.12 16.79 -28.86
C CYS A 882 -28.14 17.67 -29.64
N TYR A 883 -26.91 17.84 -29.14
CA TYR A 883 -25.89 18.60 -29.87
C TYR A 883 -25.45 17.89 -31.15
N LEU A 884 -25.18 16.58 -31.10
CA LEU A 884 -24.81 15.81 -32.30
C LEU A 884 -25.93 15.81 -33.34
N LEU A 885 -27.20 15.77 -32.90
CA LEU A 885 -28.36 15.89 -33.78
C LEU A 885 -28.37 17.27 -34.47
N GLY A 886 -28.10 18.35 -33.73
CA GLY A 886 -27.97 19.68 -34.30
C GLY A 886 -26.80 19.82 -35.26
N TYR A 887 -25.64 19.21 -34.95
CA TYR A 887 -24.50 19.13 -35.86
C TYR A 887 -24.85 18.39 -37.16
N ALA A 888 -25.63 17.31 -37.08
CA ALA A 888 -26.12 16.60 -38.25
C ALA A 888 -27.03 17.47 -39.13
N TRP A 889 -27.92 18.28 -38.54
CA TRP A 889 -28.75 19.25 -39.28
C TRP A 889 -27.93 20.38 -39.90
N HIS A 890 -26.88 20.85 -39.22
CA HIS A 890 -25.93 21.82 -39.78
C HIS A 890 -25.24 21.26 -41.04
N GLN A 891 -24.79 19.99 -41.00
CA GLN A 891 -24.21 19.31 -42.17
C GLN A 891 -25.22 19.11 -43.32
N GLN A 892 -26.52 19.01 -43.02
CA GLN A 892 -27.57 18.98 -44.05
C GLN A 892 -27.97 20.36 -44.59
N GLY A 893 -27.48 21.45 -44.00
CA GLY A 893 -27.77 22.82 -44.44
C GLY A 893 -29.03 23.46 -43.82
N ASP A 894 -29.47 23.03 -42.64
CA ASP A 894 -30.54 23.69 -41.87
C ASP A 894 -29.98 24.39 -40.60
N PRO A 895 -29.47 25.63 -40.73
CA PRO A 895 -28.81 26.33 -39.63
C PRO A 895 -29.78 26.78 -38.52
N VAL A 896 -31.06 26.99 -38.86
CA VAL A 896 -32.06 27.46 -37.89
C VAL A 896 -32.36 26.34 -36.90
N ARG A 897 -32.58 25.13 -37.40
CA ARG A 897 -32.82 23.96 -36.55
C ARG A 897 -31.57 23.56 -35.77
N ALA A 898 -30.40 23.63 -36.40
CA ALA A 898 -29.13 23.32 -35.76
C ALA A 898 -28.86 24.24 -34.55
N GLU A 899 -29.07 25.55 -34.69
CA GLU A 899 -28.84 26.52 -33.62
C GLU A 899 -29.83 26.33 -32.46
N GLY A 900 -31.10 26.04 -32.77
CA GLY A 900 -32.09 25.72 -31.75
C GLY A 900 -31.73 24.48 -30.93
N LEU A 901 -31.13 23.47 -31.54
CA LEU A 901 -30.64 22.27 -30.84
C LEU A 901 -29.34 22.53 -30.06
N ARG A 902 -28.47 23.40 -30.57
CA ARG A 902 -27.24 23.82 -29.86
C ARG A 902 -27.58 24.50 -28.54
N ALA A 903 -28.46 25.49 -28.58
CA ALA A 903 -28.90 26.23 -27.40
C ALA A 903 -29.51 25.31 -26.33
N ARG A 904 -30.22 24.26 -26.74
CA ARG A 904 -30.85 23.27 -25.85
C ARG A 904 -29.86 22.26 -25.25
N SER A 905 -28.78 21.96 -25.95
CA SER A 905 -27.73 21.08 -25.44
C SER A 905 -26.92 21.72 -24.30
N GLY A 906 -26.88 23.06 -24.23
CA GLY A 906 -26.01 23.81 -23.33
C GLY A 906 -24.56 23.89 -23.78
N MET A 907 -24.21 23.40 -24.99
CA MET A 907 -22.87 23.51 -25.55
C MET A 907 -22.65 24.88 -26.22
N VAL A 908 -21.54 25.54 -25.86
CA VAL A 908 -21.16 26.86 -26.38
C VAL A 908 -20.34 26.76 -27.69
N VAL A 909 -19.74 25.61 -27.96
CA VAL A 909 -18.92 25.33 -29.13
C VAL A 909 -19.73 25.53 -30.42
N GLU A 910 -19.16 26.21 -31.41
CA GLU A 910 -19.79 26.35 -32.72
C GLU A 910 -19.61 25.09 -33.56
N TYR A 911 -20.62 24.73 -34.37
CA TYR A 911 -20.55 23.53 -35.21
C TYR A 911 -19.40 23.56 -36.22
N GLY A 912 -18.95 24.74 -36.65
CA GLY A 912 -17.84 24.88 -37.61
C GLY A 912 -16.48 24.46 -37.05
N SER A 913 -16.30 24.48 -35.73
CA SER A 913 -15.07 24.06 -35.04
C SER A 913 -15.21 22.73 -34.31
N PHE A 914 -16.37 22.09 -34.37
CA PHE A 914 -16.63 20.83 -33.68
C PHE A 914 -15.96 19.64 -34.39
N ASN A 915 -15.20 18.84 -33.62
CA ASN A 915 -14.63 17.59 -34.09
C ASN A 915 -15.39 16.38 -33.52
N PRO A 916 -16.19 15.65 -34.33
CA PRO A 916 -16.93 14.49 -33.85
C PRO A 916 -16.04 13.31 -33.43
N ALA A 917 -14.76 13.30 -33.85
CA ALA A 917 -13.77 12.27 -33.50
C ALA A 917 -12.93 12.59 -32.25
N GLN A 918 -13.24 13.68 -31.54
CA GLN A 918 -12.54 14.04 -30.30
C GLN A 918 -12.61 12.88 -29.28
N GLY A 919 -11.45 12.47 -28.76
CA GLY A 919 -11.34 11.39 -27.77
C GLY A 919 -11.38 9.97 -28.32
N GLN A 920 -11.53 9.77 -29.64
CA GLN A 920 -11.44 8.45 -30.27
C GLN A 920 -9.99 8.11 -30.63
N ALA A 921 -9.61 6.85 -30.44
CA ALA A 921 -8.27 6.36 -30.77
C ALA A 921 -7.92 6.58 -32.26
N GLN A 922 -6.71 7.09 -32.51
CA GLN A 922 -6.15 7.32 -33.86
C GLN A 922 -4.99 6.36 -34.19
N GLY A 923 -4.50 5.63 -33.20
CA GLY A 923 -3.36 4.73 -33.33
C GLY A 923 -3.15 3.90 -32.07
N ASP A 924 -2.08 3.12 -32.06
CA ASP A 924 -1.63 2.37 -30.89
C ASP A 924 -1.03 3.33 -29.86
N PHE A 925 -1.53 3.28 -28.62
CA PHE A 925 -1.09 4.12 -27.53
C PHE A 925 -0.83 3.28 -26.28
N ASP A 926 0.35 3.44 -25.69
CA ASP A 926 0.73 2.74 -24.47
C ASP A 926 0.32 3.54 -23.24
N GLN A 927 -0.93 3.36 -22.80
CA GLN A 927 -1.46 4.02 -21.61
C GLN A 927 -0.66 3.65 -20.35
N ALA A 928 -0.25 2.39 -20.19
CA ALA A 928 0.47 1.94 -18.99
C ALA A 928 1.86 2.59 -18.88
N ALA A 929 2.60 2.69 -19.99
CA ALA A 929 3.88 3.39 -20.00
C ALA A 929 3.71 4.89 -19.72
N PHE A 930 2.67 5.51 -20.29
CA PHE A 930 2.33 6.91 -19.99
C PHE A 930 2.04 7.10 -18.49
N ASP A 931 1.16 6.27 -17.91
CA ASP A 931 0.80 6.33 -16.49
C ASP A 931 2.02 6.08 -15.59
N GLN A 932 2.90 5.15 -15.97
CA GLN A 932 4.15 4.89 -15.26
C GLN A 932 5.06 6.12 -15.24
N TYR A 933 5.26 6.80 -16.38
CA TYR A 933 6.06 8.03 -16.41
C TYR A 933 5.43 9.14 -15.58
N MET A 934 4.09 9.26 -15.58
CA MET A 934 3.37 10.24 -14.76
C MET A 934 3.50 9.92 -13.26
N HIS A 935 3.44 8.65 -12.87
CA HIS A 935 3.65 8.22 -11.49
C HIS A 935 5.11 8.43 -11.02
N GLN A 936 6.09 8.09 -11.86
CA GLN A 936 7.51 8.37 -11.56
C GLN A 936 7.78 9.87 -11.45
N PHE A 937 7.10 10.67 -12.26
CA PHE A 937 7.12 12.13 -12.12
C PHE A 937 6.61 12.57 -10.74
N ASP A 938 5.45 12.06 -10.31
CA ASP A 938 4.86 12.41 -9.00
C ASP A 938 5.79 12.01 -7.83
N GLN A 939 6.62 10.96 -7.97
CA GLN A 939 7.66 10.61 -6.99
C GLN A 939 8.88 11.56 -7.04
N CYS A 940 9.22 12.08 -8.21
CA CYS A 940 10.39 12.96 -8.37
C CYS A 940 10.17 14.36 -7.80
N ILE A 941 8.94 14.85 -7.77
CA ILE A 941 8.63 16.23 -7.33
C ILE A 941 8.74 16.44 -5.82
N GLN A 942 8.88 15.37 -5.02
CA GLN A 942 9.15 15.45 -3.58
C GLN A 942 10.55 16.01 -3.27
N ASP A 943 11.46 16.03 -4.26
CA ASP A 943 12.85 16.47 -4.09
C ASP A 943 13.23 17.45 -5.22
N ALA A 944 13.44 18.72 -4.86
CA ALA A 944 13.77 19.79 -5.81
C ALA A 944 15.05 19.51 -6.62
N SER A 945 15.97 18.66 -6.12
CA SER A 945 17.18 18.28 -6.86
C SER A 945 16.91 17.40 -8.08
N ARG A 946 15.71 16.78 -8.16
CA ARG A 946 15.32 15.84 -9.22
C ARG A 946 14.47 16.47 -10.32
N LEU A 947 14.22 17.78 -10.29
CA LEU A 947 13.46 18.49 -11.33
C LEU A 947 13.99 18.27 -12.76
N PRO A 948 15.32 18.19 -13.03
CA PRO A 948 15.82 17.87 -14.37
C PRO A 948 15.43 16.47 -14.85
N HIS A 949 15.37 15.50 -13.93
CA HIS A 949 14.93 14.14 -14.25
C HIS A 949 13.42 14.08 -14.46
N ALA A 950 12.64 14.77 -13.63
CA ALA A 950 11.20 14.94 -13.80
C ALA A 950 10.85 15.49 -15.21
N TRP A 951 11.62 16.48 -15.71
CA TRP A 951 11.46 16.98 -17.07
C TRP A 951 11.73 15.91 -18.15
N GLN A 952 12.74 15.05 -17.97
CA GLN A 952 13.02 13.96 -18.91
C GLN A 952 11.88 12.94 -18.98
N LEU A 953 11.29 12.58 -17.83
CA LEU A 953 10.12 11.69 -17.77
C LEU A 953 8.94 12.28 -18.55
N LEU A 954 8.66 13.57 -18.37
CA LEU A 954 7.60 14.25 -19.12
C LEU A 954 7.89 14.32 -20.63
N GLN A 955 9.16 14.38 -21.06
CA GLN A 955 9.50 14.27 -22.49
C GLN A 955 9.26 12.86 -23.04
N GLN A 956 9.49 11.82 -22.24
CA GLN A 956 9.17 10.44 -22.63
C GLN A 956 7.66 10.22 -22.73
N ALA A 957 6.89 10.72 -21.76
CA ALA A 957 5.42 10.71 -21.83
C ALA A 957 4.88 11.48 -23.04
N ARG A 958 5.51 12.62 -23.38
CA ARG A 958 5.19 13.40 -24.59
C ARG A 958 5.43 12.61 -25.87
N ALA A 959 6.58 11.96 -25.98
CA ALA A 959 6.92 11.16 -27.16
C ALA A 959 5.85 10.09 -27.44
N LEU A 960 5.33 9.42 -26.39
CA LEU A 960 4.24 8.45 -26.54
C LEU A 960 2.97 9.06 -27.14
N LEU A 961 2.57 10.27 -26.72
CA LEU A 961 1.39 10.96 -27.28
C LEU A 961 1.62 11.40 -28.73
N GLU A 962 2.83 11.87 -29.06
CA GLU A 962 3.16 12.35 -30.41
C GLU A 962 3.30 11.20 -31.41
N GLU A 963 3.99 10.12 -31.03
CA GLU A 963 4.20 8.94 -31.88
C GLU A 963 2.90 8.20 -32.19
N SER A 964 1.97 8.17 -31.24
CA SER A 964 0.63 7.59 -31.42
C SER A 964 -0.37 8.53 -32.11
N ALA A 965 0.05 9.77 -32.41
CA ALA A 965 -0.84 10.84 -32.88
C ALA A 965 -2.09 10.99 -32.01
N ASN A 966 -1.94 10.84 -30.68
CA ASN A 966 -3.06 10.81 -29.75
C ASN A 966 -3.72 12.19 -29.67
N VAL A 967 -5.02 12.23 -29.89
CA VAL A 967 -5.84 13.46 -29.87
C VAL A 967 -6.69 13.58 -28.62
N ASN A 968 -6.45 12.77 -27.58
CA ASN A 968 -7.16 12.85 -26.32
C ASN A 968 -6.74 14.10 -25.54
N PRO A 969 -7.64 15.10 -25.39
CA PRO A 969 -7.27 16.37 -24.78
C PRO A 969 -7.04 16.27 -23.28
N VAL A 970 -7.55 15.25 -22.60
CA VAL A 970 -7.34 15.03 -21.15
C VAL A 970 -5.89 14.62 -20.88
N LEU A 971 -5.35 13.68 -21.66
CA LEU A 971 -3.95 13.25 -21.53
C LEU A 971 -2.98 14.40 -21.84
N TRP A 972 -3.27 15.18 -22.89
CA TRP A 972 -2.49 16.38 -23.21
C TRP A 972 -2.57 17.43 -22.10
N ALA A 973 -3.75 17.67 -21.50
CA ALA A 973 -3.90 18.59 -20.38
C ALA A 973 -3.07 18.16 -19.17
N HIS A 974 -3.10 16.87 -18.79
CA HIS A 974 -2.29 16.35 -17.69
C HIS A 974 -0.78 16.50 -17.91
N LEU A 975 -0.31 16.21 -19.13
CA LEU A 975 1.10 16.33 -19.48
C LEU A 975 1.56 17.80 -19.48
N LEU A 976 0.82 18.67 -20.17
CA LEU A 976 1.23 20.06 -20.39
C LEU A 976 1.19 20.87 -19.10
N ASP A 977 0.22 20.62 -18.21
CA ASP A 977 0.18 21.30 -16.91
C ASP A 977 1.37 20.92 -16.02
N ARG A 978 1.78 19.64 -16.01
CA ARG A 978 3.01 19.20 -15.31
C ARG A 978 4.26 19.79 -15.94
N GLN A 979 4.35 19.86 -17.27
CA GLN A 979 5.47 20.53 -17.96
C GLN A 979 5.54 22.02 -17.61
N ARG A 980 4.40 22.69 -17.52
CA ARG A 980 4.30 24.08 -17.07
C ARG A 980 4.81 24.20 -15.64
N TRP A 981 4.34 23.36 -14.71
CA TRP A 981 4.76 23.39 -13.32
C TRP A 981 6.29 23.18 -13.18
N VAL A 982 6.86 22.14 -13.81
CA VAL A 982 8.31 21.87 -13.73
C VAL A 982 9.14 23.03 -14.26
N THR A 983 8.74 23.61 -15.39
CA THR A 983 9.48 24.74 -15.98
C THR A 983 9.36 26.01 -15.15
N HIS A 984 8.25 26.19 -14.44
CA HIS A 984 8.06 27.26 -13.47
C HIS A 984 9.01 27.10 -12.28
N GLU A 985 9.06 25.91 -11.66
CA GLU A 985 9.94 25.62 -10.51
C GLU A 985 11.42 25.72 -10.86
N GLN A 986 11.80 25.33 -12.08
CA GLN A 986 13.17 25.51 -12.59
C GLN A 986 13.51 26.98 -12.93
N LYS A 987 12.54 27.89 -12.89
CA LYS A 987 12.66 29.28 -13.36
C LYS A 987 13.11 29.39 -14.83
N ASP A 988 12.77 28.39 -15.64
CA ASP A 988 13.02 28.38 -17.09
C ASP A 988 11.84 29.06 -17.81
N TRP A 989 11.82 30.39 -17.73
CA TRP A 989 10.70 31.20 -18.21
C TRP A 989 10.45 31.06 -19.72
N ALA A 990 11.50 30.86 -20.51
CA ALA A 990 11.37 30.67 -21.95
C ALA A 990 10.61 29.38 -22.29
N ARG A 991 10.95 28.26 -21.63
CA ARG A 991 10.21 27.00 -21.81
C ARG A 991 8.80 27.06 -21.20
N ASN A 992 8.66 27.69 -20.03
CA ASN A 992 7.37 27.84 -19.38
C ASN A 992 6.36 28.58 -20.27
N THR A 993 6.76 29.70 -20.88
CA THR A 993 5.93 30.45 -21.83
C THR A 993 5.58 29.59 -23.05
N ALA A 994 6.54 28.88 -23.64
CA ALA A 994 6.30 28.02 -24.79
C ALA A 994 5.27 26.90 -24.48
N VAL A 995 5.37 26.27 -23.31
CA VAL A 995 4.41 25.24 -22.87
C VAL A 995 3.02 25.85 -22.66
N CYS A 996 2.92 27.05 -22.08
CA CYS A 996 1.63 27.73 -21.90
C CYS A 996 0.98 28.10 -23.23
N GLU A 997 1.74 28.66 -24.18
CA GLU A 997 1.26 28.98 -25.53
C GLU A 997 0.77 27.73 -26.27
N GLU A 998 1.52 26.62 -26.16
CA GLU A 998 1.12 25.35 -26.74
C GLU A 998 -0.14 24.77 -26.07
N THR A 999 -0.25 24.89 -24.75
CA THR A 999 -1.43 24.46 -23.99
C THR A 999 -2.67 25.18 -24.50
N VAL A 1000 -2.59 26.50 -24.68
CA VAL A 1000 -3.68 27.29 -25.26
C VAL A 1000 -3.95 26.85 -26.70
N GLN A 1001 -2.92 26.74 -27.54
CA GLN A 1001 -3.07 26.36 -28.94
C GLN A 1001 -3.78 25.01 -29.12
N ARG A 1002 -3.40 24.00 -28.32
CA ARG A 1002 -3.97 22.65 -28.41
C ARG A 1002 -5.35 22.57 -27.79
N LEU A 1003 -5.50 23.07 -26.56
CA LEU A 1003 -6.68 22.79 -25.76
C LEU A 1003 -7.81 23.80 -25.98
N GLN A 1004 -7.54 25.03 -26.44
CA GLN A 1004 -8.58 26.06 -26.60
C GLN A 1004 -9.61 25.69 -27.69
N SER A 1005 -9.22 24.87 -28.66
CA SER A 1005 -10.10 24.37 -29.72
C SER A 1005 -10.94 23.15 -29.30
N CYS A 1006 -10.69 22.59 -28.11
CA CYS A 1006 -11.40 21.41 -27.64
C CYS A 1006 -12.88 21.71 -27.37
N SER A 1007 -13.73 20.76 -27.74
CA SER A 1007 -15.16 20.86 -27.47
C SER A 1007 -15.42 20.52 -26.00
N LEU A 1008 -15.57 21.54 -25.15
CA LEU A 1008 -15.77 21.38 -23.71
C LEU A 1008 -17.26 21.34 -23.35
N TRP A 1009 -17.75 20.15 -22.98
CA TRP A 1009 -19.08 19.97 -22.40
C TRP A 1009 -19.18 20.64 -21.02
N ALA A 1010 -20.08 21.61 -20.87
CA ALA A 1010 -20.27 22.41 -19.65
C ALA A 1010 -20.61 21.58 -18.39
N TYR A 1011 -20.99 20.31 -18.55
CA TYR A 1011 -21.48 19.44 -17.50
C TYR A 1011 -20.62 18.17 -17.30
N HIS A 1012 -19.49 18.03 -17.98
CA HIS A 1012 -18.65 16.83 -17.91
C HIS A 1012 -17.46 17.02 -16.97
N PRO A 1013 -17.37 16.31 -15.82
CA PRO A 1013 -16.32 16.52 -14.83
C PRO A 1013 -14.91 16.21 -15.35
N GLN A 1014 -14.73 15.22 -16.23
CA GLN A 1014 -13.40 14.92 -16.79
C GLN A 1014 -12.85 16.06 -17.67
N HIS A 1015 -13.68 17.01 -18.09
CA HIS A 1015 -13.23 18.19 -18.82
C HIS A 1015 -12.71 19.29 -17.88
N ASP A 1016 -12.91 19.17 -16.57
CA ASP A 1016 -12.39 20.12 -15.58
C ASP A 1016 -10.86 20.12 -15.55
N VAL A 1017 -10.22 18.96 -15.81
CA VAL A 1017 -8.77 18.89 -16.02
C VAL A 1017 -8.32 19.76 -17.19
N ILE A 1018 -9.05 19.74 -18.30
CA ILE A 1018 -8.73 20.56 -19.49
C ILE A 1018 -8.95 22.04 -19.17
N ARG A 1019 -10.04 22.38 -18.45
CA ARG A 1019 -10.31 23.74 -17.99
C ARG A 1019 -9.21 24.25 -17.08
N ALA A 1020 -8.82 23.47 -16.07
CA ALA A 1020 -7.78 23.82 -15.12
C ALA A 1020 -6.43 24.06 -15.83
N ALA A 1021 -5.99 23.14 -16.69
CA ALA A 1021 -4.75 23.30 -17.46
C ALA A 1021 -4.77 24.54 -18.37
N LEU A 1022 -5.87 24.76 -19.10
CA LEU A 1022 -6.06 25.98 -19.91
C LEU A 1022 -6.04 27.25 -19.07
N ARG A 1023 -6.70 27.21 -17.91
CA ARG A 1023 -6.88 28.35 -17.03
C ARG A 1023 -5.57 28.77 -16.40
N GLU A 1024 -4.77 27.82 -15.92
CA GLU A 1024 -3.43 28.08 -15.38
C GLU A 1024 -2.45 28.56 -16.47
N ALA A 1025 -2.50 27.99 -17.68
CA ALA A 1025 -1.70 28.46 -18.81
C ALA A 1025 -2.05 29.90 -19.21
N LEU A 1026 -3.35 30.21 -19.35
CA LEU A 1026 -3.82 31.56 -19.67
C LEU A 1026 -3.49 32.57 -18.56
N HIS A 1027 -3.59 32.15 -17.30
CA HIS A 1027 -3.21 32.97 -16.16
C HIS A 1027 -1.72 33.33 -16.23
N ARG A 1028 -0.84 32.33 -16.40
CA ARG A 1028 0.60 32.56 -16.50
C ARG A 1028 0.96 33.52 -17.64
N LEU A 1029 0.37 33.33 -18.83
CA LEU A 1029 0.56 34.24 -19.96
C LEU A 1029 0.08 35.67 -19.64
N GLY A 1030 -0.99 35.79 -18.85
CA GLY A 1030 -1.53 37.05 -18.35
C GLY A 1030 -0.63 37.78 -17.34
N CYS A 1031 0.27 37.07 -16.66
CA CYS A 1031 1.24 37.64 -15.73
C CYS A 1031 2.49 38.18 -16.43
N ILE A 1032 2.92 37.57 -17.54
CA ILE A 1032 4.19 37.87 -18.22
C ILE A 1032 4.47 39.37 -18.42
N PRO A 1033 3.52 40.20 -18.91
CA PRO A 1033 3.85 41.60 -19.19
C PRO A 1033 4.24 42.42 -17.96
N LEU A 1034 3.67 42.13 -16.78
CA LEU A 1034 3.96 42.91 -15.57
C LEU A 1034 5.06 42.28 -14.72
N ASP A 1035 5.21 40.96 -14.76
CA ASP A 1035 6.17 40.25 -13.93
C ASP A 1035 7.55 40.09 -14.59
N ASP A 1036 7.58 39.87 -15.92
CA ASP A 1036 8.80 39.46 -16.62
C ASP A 1036 9.37 40.53 -17.57
N LEU A 1037 8.57 41.50 -18.01
CA LEU A 1037 9.03 42.56 -18.94
C LEU A 1037 9.44 43.82 -18.17
N GLU A 1038 10.66 44.32 -18.44
CA GLU A 1038 11.13 45.58 -17.84
C GLU A 1038 10.30 46.81 -18.29
N ALA A 1039 9.70 46.77 -19.49
CA ALA A 1039 8.93 47.86 -20.06
C ALA A 1039 7.78 47.35 -20.97
N PRO A 1040 6.65 46.91 -20.38
CA PRO A 1040 5.52 46.39 -21.15
C PRO A 1040 4.83 47.46 -22.00
N THR A 1041 4.37 47.07 -23.18
CA THR A 1041 3.58 47.92 -24.08
C THR A 1041 2.09 47.80 -23.77
N VAL A 1042 1.31 48.82 -24.15
CA VAL A 1042 -0.17 48.80 -24.05
C VAL A 1042 -0.79 47.63 -24.82
N ALA A 1043 -0.17 47.20 -25.92
CA ALA A 1043 -0.66 46.06 -26.70
C ALA A 1043 -0.50 44.73 -25.94
N GLU A 1044 0.64 44.51 -25.29
CA GLU A 1044 0.93 43.29 -24.53
C GLU A 1044 0.02 43.16 -23.30
N VAL A 1045 -0.13 44.23 -22.52
CA VAL A 1045 -1.01 44.20 -21.32
C VAL A 1045 -2.48 44.03 -21.73
N ARG A 1046 -2.90 44.54 -22.90
CA ARG A 1046 -4.25 44.29 -23.42
C ARG A 1046 -4.49 42.83 -23.76
N VAL A 1047 -3.49 42.15 -24.33
CA VAL A 1047 -3.59 40.70 -24.61
C VAL A 1047 -3.65 39.92 -23.30
N ALA A 1048 -2.84 40.29 -22.31
CA ALA A 1048 -2.87 39.68 -20.97
C ALA A 1048 -4.24 39.82 -20.29
N VAL A 1049 -4.87 41.01 -20.35
CA VAL A 1049 -6.23 41.20 -19.82
C VAL A 1049 -7.23 40.24 -20.44
N GLU A 1050 -7.20 40.04 -21.76
CA GLU A 1050 -8.10 39.11 -22.44
C GLU A 1050 -7.80 37.66 -22.08
N GLN A 1051 -6.52 37.28 -21.93
CA GLN A 1051 -6.13 35.94 -21.49
C GLN A 1051 -6.67 35.62 -20.09
N VAL A 1052 -6.50 36.52 -19.13
CA VAL A 1052 -7.02 36.33 -17.77
C VAL A 1052 -8.56 36.35 -17.74
N TRP A 1053 -9.22 37.15 -18.60
CA TRP A 1053 -10.67 37.07 -18.74
C TRP A 1053 -11.15 35.73 -19.30
N CYS A 1054 -10.41 35.13 -20.22
CA CYS A 1054 -10.67 33.79 -20.69
C CYS A 1054 -10.48 32.77 -19.55
N ALA A 1055 -9.41 32.88 -18.78
CA ALA A 1055 -9.14 32.03 -17.61
C ALA A 1055 -10.31 32.07 -16.60
N LEU A 1056 -10.75 33.28 -16.23
CA LEU A 1056 -11.86 33.50 -15.29
C LEU A 1056 -13.23 32.96 -15.77
N ARG A 1057 -13.38 32.64 -17.07
CA ARG A 1057 -14.60 32.04 -17.63
C ARG A 1057 -14.54 30.52 -17.72
N LEU A 1058 -13.37 29.91 -17.52
CA LEU A 1058 -13.15 28.47 -17.59
C LEU A 1058 -13.36 27.81 -16.21
N LEU A 1059 -14.49 28.10 -15.56
CA LEU A 1059 -14.89 27.39 -14.33
C LEU A 1059 -15.75 26.18 -14.71
N GLY A 1060 -15.35 25.00 -14.25
CA GLY A 1060 -16.06 23.75 -14.42
C GLY A 1060 -17.30 23.63 -13.53
N PRO A 1061 -18.25 22.74 -13.88
CA PRO A 1061 -19.46 22.50 -13.10
C PRO A 1061 -19.22 21.82 -11.74
N ALA A 1062 -18.10 21.10 -11.58
CA ALA A 1062 -17.72 20.45 -10.33
C ALA A 1062 -16.66 21.25 -9.55
N GLU A 1063 -16.18 22.37 -10.11
CA GLU A 1063 -15.17 23.21 -9.47
C GLU A 1063 -15.84 24.25 -8.57
N ALA A 1064 -15.33 24.39 -7.35
CA ALA A 1064 -15.86 25.38 -6.42
C ALA A 1064 -15.65 26.81 -6.97
N PRO A 1065 -16.58 27.76 -6.71
CA PRO A 1065 -16.45 29.14 -7.18
C PRO A 1065 -15.14 29.84 -6.78
N HIS A 1066 -14.48 29.38 -5.73
CA HIS A 1066 -13.20 29.92 -5.27
C HIS A 1066 -11.97 29.48 -6.07
N ALA A 1067 -12.08 28.47 -6.94
CA ALA A 1067 -10.99 27.99 -7.79
C ALA A 1067 -10.48 29.04 -8.80
N VAL A 1068 -11.20 30.16 -8.98
CA VAL A 1068 -10.82 31.27 -9.85
C VAL A 1068 -10.41 32.54 -9.11
N TRP A 1069 -10.46 32.53 -7.78
CA TRP A 1069 -10.32 33.77 -7.00
C TRP A 1069 -8.90 34.35 -7.07
N HIS A 1070 -7.87 33.51 -7.06
CA HIS A 1070 -6.47 33.95 -7.16
C HIS A 1070 -6.16 34.67 -8.49
N PHE A 1071 -6.84 34.33 -9.58
CA PHE A 1071 -6.67 35.01 -10.87
C PHE A 1071 -7.15 36.48 -10.87
N TYR A 1072 -7.96 36.89 -9.88
CA TYR A 1072 -8.37 38.29 -9.76
C TYR A 1072 -7.21 39.21 -9.38
N ASP A 1073 -6.17 38.66 -8.74
CA ASP A 1073 -5.00 39.41 -8.29
C ASP A 1073 -4.29 40.08 -9.47
N ILE A 1074 -3.81 39.28 -10.43
CA ILE A 1074 -3.13 39.81 -11.62
C ILE A 1074 -4.05 40.66 -12.48
N GLN A 1075 -5.36 40.35 -12.53
CA GLN A 1075 -6.30 41.12 -13.34
C GLN A 1075 -6.54 42.53 -12.79
N LEU A 1076 -6.51 42.69 -11.46
CA LEU A 1076 -6.53 44.01 -10.83
C LEU A 1076 -5.28 44.81 -11.21
N CYS A 1077 -4.11 44.19 -11.16
CA CYS A 1077 -2.83 44.82 -11.54
C CYS A 1077 -2.80 45.23 -13.02
N ASN A 1078 -3.17 44.33 -13.93
CA ASN A 1078 -3.25 44.59 -15.37
C ASN A 1078 -4.19 45.76 -15.70
N LEU A 1079 -5.38 45.79 -15.10
CA LEU A 1079 -6.36 46.86 -15.33
C LEU A 1079 -5.96 48.19 -14.66
N ALA A 1080 -5.31 48.16 -13.49
CA ALA A 1080 -4.77 49.35 -12.85
C ALA A 1080 -3.66 49.99 -13.69
N TRP A 1081 -2.74 49.16 -14.20
CA TRP A 1081 -1.69 49.62 -15.10
C TRP A 1081 -2.27 50.23 -16.38
N LEU A 1082 -3.22 49.55 -17.04
CA LEU A 1082 -3.88 50.08 -18.24
C LEU A 1082 -4.66 51.37 -17.96
N SER A 1083 -5.34 51.47 -16.81
CA SER A 1083 -6.08 52.67 -16.42
C SER A 1083 -5.17 53.87 -16.18
N ALA A 1084 -3.91 53.65 -15.79
CA ALA A 1084 -2.91 54.71 -15.64
C ALA A 1084 -2.42 55.23 -17.01
N GLN A 1085 -2.40 54.37 -18.03
CA GLN A 1085 -1.99 54.74 -19.40
C GLN A 1085 -3.16 55.31 -20.23
N ASP A 1086 -4.37 54.80 -20.00
CA ASP A 1086 -5.57 55.12 -20.78
C ASP A 1086 -6.83 55.06 -19.90
N GLY A 1087 -7.45 56.23 -19.69
CA GLY A 1087 -8.61 56.39 -18.82
C GLY A 1087 -9.86 55.60 -19.23
N GLN A 1088 -9.91 55.03 -20.43
CA GLN A 1088 -11.04 54.15 -20.83
C GLN A 1088 -11.13 52.87 -19.98
N TRP A 1089 -10.01 52.43 -19.38
CA TRP A 1089 -9.93 51.22 -18.55
C TRP A 1089 -10.33 51.41 -17.09
N GLY A 1090 -10.57 52.66 -16.66
CA GLY A 1090 -11.02 52.96 -15.29
C GLY A 1090 -12.38 52.36 -14.95
N ARG A 1091 -13.31 52.30 -15.92
CA ARG A 1091 -14.63 51.66 -15.74
C ARG A 1091 -14.53 50.13 -15.55
N PRO A 1092 -13.82 49.37 -16.41
CA PRO A 1092 -13.51 47.97 -16.17
C PRO A 1092 -12.88 47.68 -14.81
N LEU A 1093 -11.88 48.47 -14.41
CA LEU A 1093 -11.21 48.34 -13.11
C LEU A 1093 -12.19 48.53 -11.94
N GLN A 1094 -13.05 49.55 -12.00
CA GLN A 1094 -14.03 49.80 -10.94
C GLN A 1094 -15.04 48.66 -10.80
N ARG A 1095 -15.50 48.08 -11.92
CA ARG A 1095 -16.41 46.91 -11.90
C ARG A 1095 -15.73 45.69 -11.29
N LEU A 1096 -14.47 45.44 -11.62
CA LEU A 1096 -13.73 44.32 -11.03
C LEU A 1096 -13.54 44.51 -9.53
N ARG A 1097 -13.19 45.72 -9.07
CA ARG A 1097 -13.09 46.05 -7.63
C ARG A 1097 -14.40 45.80 -6.90
N GLN A 1098 -15.55 46.19 -7.46
CA GLN A 1098 -16.86 45.91 -6.86
C GLN A 1098 -17.13 44.41 -6.74
N ARG A 1099 -16.79 43.62 -7.77
CA ARG A 1099 -16.95 42.17 -7.76
C ARG A 1099 -16.04 41.52 -6.72
N VAL A 1100 -14.76 41.89 -6.68
CA VAL A 1100 -13.78 41.37 -5.71
C VAL A 1100 -14.13 41.80 -4.28
N ALA A 1101 -14.64 43.02 -4.07
CA ALA A 1101 -15.08 43.50 -2.76
C ALA A 1101 -16.31 42.74 -2.20
N ALA A 1102 -17.15 42.17 -3.07
CA ALA A 1102 -18.25 41.31 -2.69
C ALA A 1102 -17.79 39.90 -2.25
N LEU A 1103 -16.53 39.56 -2.51
CA LEU A 1103 -15.87 38.33 -2.07
C LEU A 1103 -14.97 38.65 -0.85
N ASN A 1104 -14.56 37.62 -0.10
CA ASN A 1104 -13.59 37.79 0.99
C ASN A 1104 -12.15 37.99 0.45
N TRP A 1105 -11.92 39.07 -0.28
CA TRP A 1105 -10.67 39.31 -1.04
C TRP A 1105 -9.38 39.27 -0.23
N ARG A 1106 -9.46 39.47 1.10
CA ARG A 1106 -8.29 39.36 1.99
C ARG A 1106 -7.80 37.93 2.16
N SER A 1107 -8.62 36.93 1.84
CA SER A 1107 -8.25 35.51 1.97
C SER A 1107 -7.63 34.91 0.71
N PHE A 1108 -7.54 35.66 -0.41
CA PHE A 1108 -7.07 35.10 -1.69
C PHE A 1108 -6.27 36.06 -2.58
N LEU A 1109 -6.13 37.34 -2.23
CA LEU A 1109 -5.16 38.23 -2.90
C LEU A 1109 -3.79 38.03 -2.29
N TYR A 1110 -2.79 37.80 -3.13
CA TYR A 1110 -1.43 37.46 -2.72
C TYR A 1110 -0.45 38.61 -2.99
N SER A 1111 -0.69 39.45 -4.01
CA SER A 1111 0.20 40.58 -4.31
C SER A 1111 -0.16 41.80 -3.48
N GLN A 1112 0.88 42.44 -2.92
CA GLN A 1112 0.72 43.69 -2.18
C GLN A 1112 0.13 44.79 -3.07
N ASP A 1113 0.40 44.75 -4.38
CA ASP A 1113 -0.15 45.70 -5.35
C ASP A 1113 -1.65 45.55 -5.54
N ALA A 1114 -2.17 44.32 -5.68
CA ALA A 1114 -3.61 44.08 -5.74
C ALA A 1114 -4.31 44.51 -4.44
N VAL A 1115 -3.71 44.25 -3.28
CA VAL A 1115 -4.20 44.71 -1.97
C VAL A 1115 -4.26 46.25 -1.91
N ASN A 1116 -3.21 46.94 -2.36
CA ASN A 1116 -3.17 48.41 -2.42
C ASN A 1116 -4.23 48.97 -3.38
N ILE A 1117 -4.44 48.31 -4.53
CA ILE A 1117 -5.51 48.64 -5.48
C ILE A 1117 -6.88 48.47 -4.83
N MET A 1118 -7.11 47.47 -3.99
CA MET A 1118 -8.38 47.33 -3.26
C MET A 1118 -8.55 48.38 -2.14
N GLN A 1119 -7.49 48.67 -1.38
CA GLN A 1119 -7.53 49.62 -0.25
C GLN A 1119 -7.69 51.09 -0.69
N SER A 1120 -7.12 51.45 -1.85
CA SER A 1120 -7.29 52.79 -2.43
C SER A 1120 -8.74 53.10 -2.87
N ALA A 1121 -9.66 52.13 -2.81
CA ALA A 1121 -11.09 52.32 -3.13
C ALA A 1121 -11.92 52.65 -1.90
N THR A 1122 -11.46 52.22 -0.73
CA THR A 1122 -12.17 52.40 0.56
C THR A 1122 -11.92 53.78 1.19
N ALA A 1123 -11.06 54.60 0.57
CA ALA A 1123 -10.71 55.95 1.03
C ALA A 1123 -11.39 57.08 0.23
N ASP A 1124 -12.08 56.76 -0.87
CA ASP A 1124 -12.98 57.64 -1.64
C ASP A 1124 -14.43 57.19 -1.43
#